data_AF-A0A375HZT8-F1
#
_entry.id   AF-A0A375HZT8-F1
#
_cell.length_a   1.000
_cell.length_b   1.000
_cell.length_c   1.000
_cell.angle_alpha   90.00
_cell.angle_beta   90.00
_cell.angle_gamma   90.00
#
_symmetry.space_group_name_H-M   'P 1'
#
loop_
_entity.id
_entity.type
_entity.pdbx_description
1 polymer ?
#
loop_
_entity_poly.entity_id
_entity_poly.type
_entity_poly.pdbx_seq_one_letter_code
_entity_poly.pdbx_strand_id
1 'polypeptide(L)'
;MPEYSYRPRAVEQVFATRASQQVAILEGRRAVGKSSLARHLVEAGTYASYQSLTEPDVLRSAGADPGRWVRTLELPAVIDEAQLVPGVSLAVKELVDELPPGHHFLLTGSASVGRGTMAGSDPLTGRSVRIRLDPFAALELGAHPDQAVPSIVDILFDAEFHGESVGMSEQAELCAVLRTGGIPAYCLPAVRLTRSALNARVASDNLAILGEQLLPGERLDPGIALRVLDSVLRIPAGQLNRTRLAQELGVNHQTISRYLGILERRFMITELPNIRAGASKAGRAAPKVHGVDSSLACEALGRAGHDVETSPELLGQTLETWVFTQINAARGWSRLPADIFYWRDNKTRREVDIVLVDGQGRRVGVEVKLATSVSSADLKGLRAMADPSHGGLHRGFVVYTGSRCHRLDETTWALPLAVLRSQDALRRIVATDDPAQETQPVRASIHHPRGTAMVNDGANRVQAAGHDAAETIFLSYVHADDDVLDGGITEFARQVKQATEFNLGRPIELVIDRDVLGWGADWKKTLQEQVARTTFLLAMVTPGYVRSPACQEEFTFFAARGAAQEYDGLLTLLVRDPRWDAPDIVDNPVCQEIHETIDSRQWLEQPLEDLAVGTPEFKKAARAVAEALTQRIIDLERRVPRTEARGLADNDDDGDGLVEIMDRLQDEYFPDLTAQTDRFTAALSDFGIRFAREMNRIPSGGLPTAKTLVLVAHNCEGPREELDAAADELSRAWKQTSDGLSRAVSRLRELDQKDQVEQMKQELTSITSGLDAGSLDEMQTMVNQMGLLSASLKPTGRTLSKALSIMTSIRGSAEAWVEQL
;
A
#
# COMPACT_ATOMS: atom_id res chain seq x y z
N MET A 1 -4.58 9.42 -11.48
CA MET A 1 -3.85 8.28 -12.09
C MET A 1 -4.60 7.01 -11.74
N PRO A 2 -4.59 5.93 -12.54
CA PRO A 2 -5.34 4.72 -12.20
C PRO A 2 -4.75 4.05 -10.94
N GLU A 3 -5.58 3.83 -9.91
CA GLU A 3 -5.23 3.16 -8.66
C GLU A 3 -4.81 1.68 -8.89
N TYR A 4 -3.80 1.19 -8.17
CA TYR A 4 -3.38 -0.22 -8.24
C TYR A 4 -4.30 -1.09 -7.37
N SER A 5 -5.34 -1.66 -7.97
CA SER A 5 -6.14 -2.73 -7.35
C SER A 5 -5.30 -4.00 -7.16
N TYR A 6 -5.42 -4.65 -5.99
CA TYR A 6 -4.93 -6.01 -5.77
C TYR A 6 -5.42 -6.97 -6.87
N ARG A 7 -4.58 -7.94 -7.25
CA ARG A 7 -4.91 -8.98 -8.24
C ARG A 7 -5.05 -10.33 -7.53
N PRO A 8 -6.26 -10.92 -7.51
CA PRO A 8 -6.50 -12.18 -6.83
C PRO A 8 -5.59 -13.31 -7.30
N ARG A 9 -5.19 -14.16 -6.35
CA ARG A 9 -4.37 -15.35 -6.53
C ARG A 9 -5.23 -16.59 -6.45
N ALA A 10 -5.02 -17.53 -7.37
CA ALA A 10 -5.79 -18.77 -7.39
C ALA A 10 -5.61 -19.61 -6.11
N VAL A 11 -4.45 -19.48 -5.46
CA VAL A 11 -4.16 -20.15 -4.17
C VAL A 11 -5.12 -19.75 -3.06
N GLU A 12 -5.75 -18.57 -3.13
CA GLU A 12 -6.73 -18.11 -2.13
C GLU A 12 -7.94 -19.05 -2.05
N GLN A 13 -8.36 -19.61 -3.19
CA GLN A 13 -9.52 -20.51 -3.28
C GLN A 13 -9.34 -21.80 -2.46
N VAL A 14 -8.09 -22.20 -2.22
CA VAL A 14 -7.75 -23.40 -1.46
C VAL A 14 -7.00 -23.07 -0.17
N PHE A 15 -6.87 -21.79 0.17
CA PHE A 15 -6.04 -21.38 1.31
C PHE A 15 -6.60 -21.96 2.61
N ALA A 16 -7.91 -21.88 2.82
CA ALA A 16 -8.57 -22.44 4.01
C ALA A 16 -8.41 -23.97 4.14
N THR A 17 -8.40 -24.71 3.03
CA THR A 17 -8.23 -26.18 3.06
C THR A 17 -6.76 -26.58 3.20
N ARG A 18 -5.83 -25.79 2.64
CA ARG A 18 -4.40 -26.05 2.70
C ARG A 18 -3.76 -25.58 3.99
N ALA A 19 -4.25 -24.50 4.60
CA ALA A 19 -3.84 -24.01 5.93
C ALA A 19 -4.44 -24.86 7.06
N SER A 20 -4.53 -26.18 6.89
CA SER A 20 -5.15 -27.12 7.83
C SER A 20 -4.34 -27.37 9.10
N GLN A 21 -3.11 -26.86 9.16
CA GLN A 21 -2.26 -26.92 10.35
C GLN A 21 -2.26 -25.58 11.10
N GLN A 22 -1.71 -25.60 12.31
CA GLN A 22 -1.63 -24.42 13.19
C GLN A 22 -0.85 -23.27 12.57
N VAL A 23 0.10 -23.57 11.69
CA VAL A 23 0.91 -22.60 10.98
C VAL A 23 0.88 -22.86 9.48
N ALA A 24 0.75 -21.82 8.67
CA ALA A 24 0.98 -21.86 7.23
C ALA A 24 2.24 -21.05 6.92
N ILE A 25 3.11 -21.59 6.06
CA ILE A 25 4.32 -20.90 5.59
C ILE A 25 4.16 -20.62 4.11
N LEU A 26 4.00 -19.34 3.74
CA LEU A 26 3.94 -18.88 2.36
C LEU A 26 5.35 -18.59 1.84
N GLU A 27 5.87 -19.49 1.00
CA GLU A 27 7.22 -19.40 0.44
C GLU A 27 7.21 -19.21 -1.08
N GLY A 28 8.27 -18.60 -1.63
CA GLY A 28 8.38 -18.37 -3.07
C GLY A 28 9.39 -17.29 -3.41
N ARG A 29 9.67 -17.11 -4.71
CA ARG A 29 10.64 -16.11 -5.21
C ARG A 29 10.31 -14.71 -4.65
N ARG A 30 11.34 -13.88 -4.45
CA ARG A 30 11.14 -12.47 -4.10
C ARG A 30 10.29 -11.78 -5.19
N ALA A 31 9.44 -10.85 -4.79
CA ALA A 31 8.58 -10.06 -5.68
C ALA A 31 7.48 -10.86 -6.46
N VAL A 32 7.10 -12.06 -6.03
CA VAL A 32 5.93 -12.80 -6.59
C VAL A 32 4.59 -12.44 -5.94
N GLY A 33 4.54 -11.42 -5.07
CA GLY A 33 3.31 -10.96 -4.43
C GLY A 33 2.95 -11.62 -3.09
N LYS A 34 3.93 -12.19 -2.36
CA LYS A 34 3.69 -12.81 -1.04
C LYS A 34 3.14 -11.81 -0.01
N SER A 35 3.83 -10.68 0.20
CA SER A 35 3.38 -9.63 1.12
C SER A 35 2.06 -9.02 0.68
N SER A 36 1.83 -8.87 -0.63
CA SER A 36 0.54 -8.39 -1.16
C SER A 36 -0.61 -9.36 -0.84
N LEU A 37 -0.40 -10.67 -1.01
CA LEU A 37 -1.38 -11.68 -0.61
C LEU A 37 -1.59 -11.69 0.91
N ALA A 38 -0.52 -11.59 1.70
CA ALA A 38 -0.61 -11.55 3.16
C ALA A 38 -1.41 -10.35 3.68
N ARG A 39 -1.15 -9.14 3.15
CA ARG A 39 -1.93 -7.94 3.48
C ARG A 39 -3.39 -8.08 3.05
N HIS A 40 -3.63 -8.58 1.84
CA HIS A 40 -4.99 -8.80 1.36
C HIS A 40 -5.77 -9.76 2.26
N LEU A 41 -5.16 -10.84 2.75
CA LEU A 41 -5.80 -11.77 3.68
C LEU A 41 -6.15 -11.12 5.03
N VAL A 42 -5.42 -10.09 5.46
CA VAL A 42 -5.73 -9.30 6.66
C VAL A 42 -6.87 -8.32 6.36
N GLU A 43 -6.78 -7.58 5.25
CA GLU A 43 -7.84 -6.66 4.77
C GLU A 43 -9.18 -7.38 4.55
N ALA A 44 -9.15 -8.61 4.06
CA ALA A 44 -10.33 -9.46 3.87
C ALA A 44 -10.87 -10.07 5.18
N GLY A 45 -10.20 -9.83 6.32
CA GLY A 45 -10.59 -10.35 7.63
C GLY A 45 -10.25 -11.82 7.89
N THR A 46 -9.39 -12.43 7.06
CA THR A 46 -8.91 -13.81 7.29
C THR A 46 -7.88 -13.88 8.42
N TYR A 47 -7.09 -12.81 8.61
CA TYR A 47 -6.14 -12.64 9.70
C TYR A 47 -6.42 -11.35 10.47
N ALA A 48 -6.20 -11.37 11.78
CA ALA A 48 -6.47 -10.24 12.68
C ALA A 48 -5.34 -9.20 12.69
N SER A 49 -4.08 -9.62 12.50
CA SER A 49 -2.93 -8.71 12.51
C SER A 49 -1.89 -9.02 11.43
N TYR A 50 -1.16 -7.99 11.03
CA TYR A 50 -0.02 -8.05 10.12
C TYR A 50 1.20 -7.43 10.78
N GLN A 51 2.32 -8.13 10.76
CA GLN A 51 3.60 -7.62 11.26
C GLN A 51 4.70 -7.91 10.23
N SER A 52 5.44 -6.89 9.80
CA SER A 52 6.56 -7.07 8.89
C SER A 52 7.90 -7.00 9.61
N LEU A 53 8.69 -8.07 9.57
CA LEU A 53 10.06 -8.05 10.10
C LEU A 53 11.04 -7.26 9.23
N THR A 54 10.57 -6.66 8.12
CA THR A 54 11.35 -5.64 7.39
C THR A 54 11.32 -4.28 8.07
N GLU A 55 10.33 -4.03 8.95
CA GLU A 55 10.21 -2.78 9.69
C GLU A 55 11.23 -2.75 10.83
N PRO A 56 12.08 -1.71 10.93
CA PRO A 56 13.18 -1.69 11.90
C PRO A 56 12.74 -1.86 13.36
N ASP A 57 11.61 -1.28 13.76
CA ASP A 57 11.08 -1.38 15.13
C ASP A 57 10.57 -2.78 15.45
N VAL A 58 9.76 -3.35 14.55
CA VAL A 58 9.26 -4.73 14.68
C VAL A 58 10.42 -5.73 14.69
N LEU A 59 11.41 -5.54 13.80
CA LEU A 59 12.62 -6.37 13.74
C LEU A 59 13.42 -6.32 15.06
N ARG A 60 13.62 -5.12 15.62
CA ARG A 60 14.31 -4.94 16.91
C ARG A 60 13.54 -5.60 18.05
N SER A 61 12.22 -5.37 18.13
CA SER A 61 11.37 -5.93 19.17
C SER A 61 11.35 -7.47 19.11
N ALA A 62 11.09 -8.03 17.92
CA ALA A 62 11.10 -9.47 17.69
C ALA A 62 12.48 -10.08 17.92
N GLY A 63 13.57 -9.37 17.59
CA GLY A 63 14.94 -9.83 17.76
C GLY A 63 15.41 -9.84 19.22
N ALA A 64 14.90 -8.95 20.07
CA ALA A 64 15.26 -8.87 21.48
C ALA A 64 14.70 -10.05 22.29
N ASP A 65 13.41 -10.36 22.11
CA ASP A 65 12.74 -11.51 22.73
C ASP A 65 11.62 -12.02 21.81
N PRO A 66 11.92 -13.00 20.92
CA PRO A 66 10.93 -13.55 20.01
C PRO A 66 9.72 -14.17 20.71
N GLY A 67 9.94 -14.80 21.87
CA GLY A 67 8.91 -15.51 22.62
C GLY A 67 7.87 -14.55 23.19
N ARG A 68 8.34 -13.49 23.85
CA ARG A 68 7.46 -12.43 24.36
C ARG A 68 6.73 -11.70 23.22
N TRP A 69 7.44 -11.38 22.13
CA TRP A 69 6.87 -10.64 21.00
C TRP A 69 5.77 -11.43 20.27
N VAL A 70 5.97 -12.73 19.99
CA VAL A 70 4.92 -13.53 19.32
C VAL A 70 3.63 -13.60 20.14
N ARG A 71 3.72 -13.54 21.48
CA ARG A 71 2.55 -13.56 22.38
C ARG A 71 1.78 -12.24 22.44
N THR A 72 2.32 -11.14 21.91
CA THR A 72 1.59 -9.86 21.84
C THR A 72 0.75 -9.71 20.57
N LEU A 73 0.84 -10.66 19.64
CA LEU A 73 0.16 -10.58 18.34
C LEU A 73 -1.32 -10.98 18.46
N GLU A 74 -2.19 -10.25 17.77
CA GLU A 74 -3.60 -10.63 17.65
C GLU A 74 -3.77 -11.80 16.68
N LEU A 75 -4.30 -12.92 17.18
CA LEU A 75 -4.42 -14.16 16.41
C LEU A 75 -5.78 -14.28 15.68
N PRO A 76 -5.81 -14.87 14.47
CA PRO A 76 -4.66 -15.40 13.73
C PRO A 76 -3.82 -14.28 13.12
N ALA A 77 -2.48 -14.40 13.20
CA ALA A 77 -1.54 -13.33 12.84
C ALA A 77 -0.70 -13.65 11.60
N VAL A 78 -0.35 -12.62 10.83
CA VAL A 78 0.64 -12.71 9.75
C VAL A 78 1.98 -12.13 10.22
N ILE A 79 3.06 -12.89 10.03
CA ILE A 79 4.43 -12.45 10.22
C ILE A 79 5.15 -12.49 8.86
N ASP A 80 5.34 -11.32 8.26
CA ASP A 80 6.00 -11.14 6.96
C ASP A 80 7.53 -11.15 7.10
N GLU A 81 8.21 -11.83 6.18
CA GLU A 81 9.67 -12.01 6.14
C GLU A 81 10.23 -12.62 7.45
N ALA A 82 9.53 -13.63 7.98
CA ALA A 82 9.82 -14.30 9.24
C ALA A 82 11.26 -14.84 9.37
N GLN A 83 11.96 -15.08 8.25
CA GLN A 83 13.35 -15.53 8.25
C GLN A 83 14.36 -14.48 8.74
N LEU A 84 13.98 -13.21 8.82
CA LEU A 84 14.85 -12.15 9.32
C LEU A 84 15.17 -12.30 10.82
N VAL A 85 14.31 -12.98 11.58
CA VAL A 85 14.54 -13.32 12.98
C VAL A 85 14.42 -14.83 13.17
N PRO A 86 15.54 -15.58 13.15
CA PRO A 86 15.52 -17.05 13.26
C PRO A 86 14.79 -17.59 14.51
N GLY A 87 14.76 -16.82 15.61
CA GLY A 87 14.07 -17.20 16.85
C GLY A 87 12.54 -17.22 16.74
N VAL A 88 11.95 -16.55 15.75
CA VAL A 88 10.48 -16.46 15.58
C VAL A 88 9.87 -17.83 15.31
N SER A 89 10.51 -18.69 14.53
CA SER A 89 9.97 -20.03 14.24
C SER A 89 9.88 -20.91 15.51
N LEU A 90 10.81 -20.75 16.45
CA LEU A 90 10.78 -21.46 17.73
C LEU A 90 9.71 -20.86 18.66
N ALA A 91 9.61 -19.54 18.73
CA ALA A 91 8.59 -18.86 19.53
C ALA A 91 7.16 -19.19 19.07
N VAL A 92 6.92 -19.20 17.75
CA VAL A 92 5.63 -19.60 17.18
C VAL A 92 5.31 -21.05 17.55
N LYS A 93 6.27 -21.96 17.44
CA LYS A 93 6.10 -23.37 17.83
C LYS A 93 5.65 -23.49 19.30
N GLU A 94 6.34 -22.81 20.21
CA GLU A 94 6.04 -22.86 21.65
C GLU A 94 4.64 -22.32 21.93
N LEU A 95 4.22 -21.23 21.27
CA LEU A 95 2.89 -20.68 21.46
C LEU A 95 1.79 -21.59 20.88
N VAL A 96 1.94 -22.11 19.66
CA VAL A 96 0.89 -22.96 19.06
C VAL A 96 0.71 -24.29 19.80
N ASP A 97 1.73 -24.78 20.50
CA ASP A 97 1.62 -25.96 21.37
C ASP A 97 0.70 -25.75 22.57
N GLU A 98 0.49 -24.50 22.99
CA GLU A 98 -0.38 -24.12 24.11
C GLU A 98 -1.80 -23.73 23.64
N LEU A 99 -1.98 -23.45 22.36
CA LEU A 99 -3.24 -22.98 21.79
C LEU A 99 -4.19 -24.14 21.41
N PRO A 100 -5.52 -23.91 21.39
CA PRO A 100 -6.46 -24.92 20.93
C PRO A 100 -6.16 -25.32 19.48
N PRO A 101 -6.58 -26.54 19.06
CA PRO A 101 -6.49 -26.95 17.67
C PRO A 101 -7.17 -25.93 16.74
N GLY A 102 -6.46 -25.48 15.71
CA GLY A 102 -6.92 -24.43 14.81
C GLY A 102 -5.75 -23.75 14.11
N HIS A 103 -6.04 -22.97 13.07
CA HIS A 103 -5.02 -22.19 12.36
C HIS A 103 -4.77 -20.87 13.10
N HIS A 104 -3.49 -20.54 13.34
CA HIS A 104 -3.10 -19.38 14.18
C HIS A 104 -2.11 -18.44 13.49
N PHE A 105 -1.25 -18.93 12.59
CA PHE A 105 -0.18 -18.10 12.01
C PHE A 105 0.01 -18.31 10.51
N LEU A 106 0.21 -17.20 9.80
CA LEU A 106 0.83 -17.17 8.47
C LEU A 106 2.23 -16.58 8.57
N LEU A 107 3.24 -17.36 8.21
CA LEU A 107 4.61 -16.88 8.10
C LEU A 107 4.94 -16.73 6.62
N THR A 108 5.49 -15.59 6.21
CA THR A 108 6.02 -15.45 4.84
C THR A 108 7.55 -15.48 4.83
N GLY A 109 8.12 -15.89 3.70
CA GLY A 109 9.56 -15.72 3.48
C GLY A 109 10.09 -16.29 2.18
N SER A 110 11.30 -15.91 1.81
CA SER A 110 11.85 -16.19 0.47
C SER A 110 12.63 -17.50 0.32
N ALA A 111 12.87 -18.27 1.39
CA ALA A 111 13.44 -19.63 1.33
C ALA A 111 13.60 -20.36 2.69
N SER A 112 13.77 -19.61 3.78
CA SER A 112 14.42 -20.12 5.00
C SER A 112 13.56 -20.12 6.26
N VAL A 113 12.31 -19.67 6.19
CA VAL A 113 11.39 -19.69 7.35
C VAL A 113 11.24 -21.13 7.85
N GLY A 114 11.47 -21.33 9.15
CA GLY A 114 11.47 -22.66 9.78
C GLY A 114 12.69 -23.54 9.45
N ARG A 115 13.57 -23.18 8.51
CA ARG A 115 14.76 -23.99 8.18
C ARG A 115 15.93 -23.52 9.06
N GLY A 116 16.01 -24.01 10.30
CA GLY A 116 16.95 -23.56 11.32
C GLY A 116 18.44 -23.70 10.96
N THR A 117 19.27 -22.79 11.51
CA THR A 117 20.74 -22.75 11.42
C THR A 117 21.46 -23.58 12.49
N MET A 118 20.74 -24.20 13.44
CA MET A 118 21.30 -25.17 14.39
C MET A 118 20.86 -26.59 14.04
N ALA A 119 21.83 -27.45 13.73
CA ALA A 119 21.69 -28.91 13.61
C ALA A 119 20.57 -29.45 12.67
N GLY A 120 20.02 -28.63 11.76
CA GLY A 120 19.23 -29.11 10.62
C GLY A 120 17.80 -29.58 10.91
N SER A 121 17.21 -29.27 12.07
CA SER A 121 15.79 -29.59 12.35
C SER A 121 14.90 -28.36 12.21
N ASP A 122 13.78 -28.50 11.48
CA ASP A 122 12.75 -27.46 11.35
C ASP A 122 11.90 -27.38 12.64
N PRO A 123 11.90 -26.26 13.39
CA PRO A 123 11.15 -26.14 14.65
C PRO A 123 9.64 -26.37 14.49
N LEU A 124 9.10 -26.09 13.30
CA LEU A 124 7.67 -26.17 13.00
C LEU A 124 7.26 -27.53 12.40
N THR A 125 8.16 -28.51 12.39
CA THR A 125 7.88 -29.87 11.91
C THR A 125 6.60 -30.42 12.56
N GLY A 126 5.65 -30.86 11.73
CA GLY A 126 4.37 -31.42 12.14
C GLY A 126 3.29 -30.40 12.56
N ARG A 127 3.62 -29.09 12.58
CA ARG A 127 2.70 -27.99 12.94
C ARG A 127 2.49 -26.98 11.82
N SER A 128 3.44 -26.94 10.86
CA SER A 128 3.33 -26.10 9.68
C SER A 128 3.06 -26.86 8.40
N VAL A 129 2.21 -26.27 7.56
CA VAL A 129 2.09 -26.59 6.13
C VAL A 129 2.82 -25.52 5.30
N ARG A 130 3.56 -25.95 4.27
CA ARG A 130 4.24 -25.03 3.34
C ARG A 130 3.40 -24.86 2.09
N ILE A 131 3.14 -23.62 1.72
CA ILE A 131 2.40 -23.21 0.53
C ILE A 131 3.36 -22.42 -0.35
N ARG A 132 3.64 -22.93 -1.55
CA ARG A 132 4.47 -22.24 -2.53
C ARG A 132 3.62 -21.26 -3.33
N LEU A 133 4.08 -20.01 -3.41
CA LEU A 133 3.54 -18.98 -4.30
C LEU A 133 4.47 -18.82 -5.50
N ASP A 134 4.05 -19.37 -6.64
CA ASP A 134 4.74 -19.19 -7.91
C ASP A 134 4.41 -17.82 -8.56
N PRO A 135 5.13 -17.39 -9.61
CA PRO A 135 4.67 -16.31 -10.47
C PRO A 135 3.25 -16.56 -10.98
N PHE A 136 2.55 -15.50 -11.40
CA PHE A 136 1.20 -15.63 -11.92
C PHE A 136 1.14 -16.64 -13.07
N ALA A 137 0.22 -17.59 -12.97
CA ALA A 137 -0.20 -18.33 -14.14
C ALA A 137 -1.04 -17.42 -15.04
N ALA A 138 -1.00 -17.64 -16.36
CA ALA A 138 -1.74 -16.82 -17.30
C ALA A 138 -3.27 -16.89 -17.08
N LEU A 139 -3.78 -18.01 -16.54
CA LEU A 139 -5.19 -18.12 -16.12
C LEU A 139 -5.57 -17.21 -14.95
N GLU A 140 -4.63 -16.84 -14.08
CA GLU A 140 -4.84 -15.84 -13.03
C GLU A 140 -4.91 -14.43 -13.63
N LEU A 141 -4.03 -14.12 -14.59
CA LEU A 141 -3.99 -12.79 -15.23
C LEU A 141 -5.25 -12.49 -16.07
N GLY A 142 -5.87 -13.52 -16.65
CA GLY A 142 -7.12 -13.41 -17.40
C GLY A 142 -8.39 -13.52 -16.55
N ALA A 143 -8.27 -13.67 -15.23
CA ALA A 143 -9.41 -13.90 -14.35
C ALA A 143 -10.17 -12.61 -14.02
N HIS A 144 -11.50 -12.71 -13.97
CA HIS A 144 -12.33 -11.68 -13.32
C HIS A 144 -12.19 -11.83 -11.79
N PRO A 145 -12.14 -10.74 -11.00
CA PRO A 145 -11.99 -10.82 -9.54
C PRO A 145 -12.99 -11.75 -8.83
N ASP A 146 -14.22 -11.79 -9.33
CA ASP A 146 -15.30 -12.62 -8.75
C ASP A 146 -15.37 -14.06 -9.30
N GLN A 147 -14.43 -14.47 -10.18
CA GLN A 147 -14.45 -15.80 -10.79
C GLN A 147 -13.31 -16.67 -10.27
N ALA A 148 -13.66 -17.89 -9.86
CA ALA A 148 -12.69 -18.91 -9.53
C ALA A 148 -11.81 -19.24 -10.75
N VAL A 149 -10.50 -19.23 -10.52
CA VAL A 149 -9.49 -19.64 -11.50
C VAL A 149 -9.43 -21.16 -11.56
N PRO A 150 -9.75 -21.79 -12.72
CA PRO A 150 -9.70 -23.23 -12.86
C PRO A 150 -8.27 -23.77 -12.70
N SER A 151 -8.13 -24.97 -12.12
CA SER A 151 -6.84 -25.67 -12.09
C SER A 151 -6.68 -26.53 -13.33
N ILE A 152 -5.68 -26.21 -14.15
CA ILE A 152 -5.36 -27.05 -15.31
C ILE A 152 -4.95 -28.47 -14.89
N VAL A 153 -4.39 -28.65 -13.69
CA VAL A 153 -4.04 -29.99 -13.18
C VAL A 153 -5.30 -30.84 -13.00
N ASP A 154 -6.31 -30.31 -12.31
CA ASP A 154 -7.58 -31.02 -12.10
C ASP A 154 -8.25 -31.38 -13.44
N ILE A 155 -8.23 -30.43 -14.38
CA ILE A 155 -8.79 -30.61 -15.73
C ILE A 155 -8.07 -31.71 -16.51
N LEU A 156 -6.72 -31.72 -16.50
CA LEU A 156 -5.94 -32.71 -17.23
C LEU A 156 -6.18 -34.14 -16.72
N PHE A 157 -6.46 -34.32 -15.42
CA PHE A 157 -6.76 -35.63 -14.85
C PHE A 157 -8.18 -36.11 -15.18
N ASP A 158 -9.19 -35.27 -14.93
CA ASP A 158 -10.56 -35.77 -14.77
C ASP A 158 -11.58 -35.14 -15.73
N ALA A 159 -11.34 -33.94 -16.28
CA ALA A 159 -12.33 -33.27 -17.12
C ALA A 159 -12.65 -34.01 -18.43
N GLU A 160 -13.87 -33.86 -18.93
CA GLU A 160 -14.23 -34.34 -20.26
C GLU A 160 -13.93 -33.28 -21.32
N PHE A 161 -13.25 -33.70 -22.39
CA PHE A 161 -12.86 -32.83 -23.49
C PHE A 161 -13.78 -33.01 -24.70
N HIS A 162 -14.09 -31.91 -25.37
CA HIS A 162 -14.85 -31.90 -26.61
C HIS A 162 -14.11 -31.21 -27.75
N GLY A 163 -14.53 -31.54 -28.98
CA GLY A 163 -13.84 -31.19 -30.21
C GLY A 163 -14.06 -29.75 -30.69
N GLU A 164 -13.76 -28.74 -29.88
CA GLU A 164 -13.99 -27.33 -30.22
C GLU A 164 -12.71 -26.60 -30.66
N SER A 165 -12.88 -25.57 -31.49
CA SER A 165 -11.82 -24.67 -31.92
C SER A 165 -11.78 -23.42 -31.04
N VAL A 166 -10.62 -23.11 -30.50
CA VAL A 166 -10.27 -21.87 -29.80
C VAL A 166 -9.32 -21.03 -30.65
N GLY A 167 -9.12 -19.75 -30.31
CA GLY A 167 -8.27 -18.85 -31.10
C GLY A 167 -6.83 -19.36 -31.24
N MET A 168 -6.19 -19.07 -32.39
CA MET A 168 -4.75 -19.34 -32.58
C MET A 168 -3.91 -18.30 -31.86
N SER A 169 -2.74 -18.69 -31.34
CA SER A 169 -1.76 -17.74 -30.83
C SER A 169 -0.78 -17.34 -31.94
N GLU A 170 -0.69 -16.04 -32.23
CA GLU A 170 0.33 -15.52 -33.14
C GLU A 170 1.73 -15.64 -32.51
N GLN A 171 2.75 -15.90 -33.32
CA GLN A 171 4.12 -16.07 -32.81
C GLN A 171 4.64 -14.82 -32.09
N ALA A 172 4.32 -13.62 -32.59
CA ALA A 172 4.72 -12.37 -31.96
C ALA A 172 4.11 -12.20 -30.57
N GLU A 173 2.82 -12.52 -30.42
CA GLU A 173 2.12 -12.50 -29.14
C GLU A 173 2.69 -13.55 -28.17
N LEU A 174 2.97 -14.76 -28.69
CA LEU A 174 3.61 -15.80 -27.90
C LEU A 174 4.98 -15.34 -27.38
N CYS A 175 5.83 -14.79 -28.24
CA CYS A 175 7.13 -14.23 -27.85
C CYS A 175 6.98 -13.14 -26.77
N ALA A 176 5.95 -12.28 -26.86
CA ALA A 176 5.69 -11.24 -25.87
C ALA A 176 5.30 -11.84 -24.51
N VAL A 177 4.46 -12.88 -24.49
CA VAL A 177 4.08 -13.58 -23.26
C VAL A 177 5.29 -14.28 -22.63
N LEU A 178 6.09 -14.99 -23.43
CA LEU A 178 7.28 -15.70 -22.95
C LEU A 178 8.31 -14.73 -22.34
N ARG A 179 8.52 -13.56 -22.96
CA ARG A 179 9.44 -12.54 -22.45
C ARG A 179 8.92 -11.85 -21.19
N THR A 180 7.62 -11.59 -21.14
CA THR A 180 6.98 -10.90 -20.00
C THR A 180 6.91 -11.80 -18.76
N GLY A 181 6.54 -13.07 -18.95
CA GLY A 181 6.35 -14.00 -17.85
C GLY A 181 5.15 -13.67 -16.95
N GLY A 182 5.14 -14.23 -15.75
CA GLY A 182 4.10 -14.08 -14.72
C GLY A 182 4.56 -13.32 -13.47
N ILE A 183 5.76 -12.75 -13.45
CA ILE A 183 6.22 -11.96 -12.30
C ILE A 183 5.43 -10.64 -12.26
N PRO A 184 4.78 -10.27 -11.13
CA PRO A 184 3.88 -9.11 -11.05
C PRO A 184 4.47 -7.81 -11.60
N ALA A 185 5.73 -7.51 -11.27
CA ALA A 185 6.41 -6.29 -11.73
C ALA A 185 6.61 -6.24 -13.26
N TYR A 186 6.49 -7.37 -13.96
CA TYR A 186 6.68 -7.49 -15.41
C TYR A 186 5.35 -7.56 -16.14
N CYS A 187 4.41 -8.37 -15.63
CA CYS A 187 3.12 -8.63 -16.29
C CYS A 187 2.00 -7.66 -15.88
N LEU A 188 2.16 -6.93 -14.78
CA LEU A 188 1.21 -5.91 -14.31
C LEU A 188 1.90 -4.56 -14.08
N PRO A 189 2.65 -4.01 -15.07
CA PRO A 189 3.39 -2.79 -14.83
C PRO A 189 2.48 -1.57 -14.87
N ALA A 190 2.76 -0.65 -13.95
CA ALA A 190 2.28 0.73 -13.91
C ALA A 190 2.18 1.41 -15.27
N VAL A 191 3.28 1.31 -16.00
CA VAL A 191 3.51 1.91 -17.29
C VAL A 191 4.00 0.79 -18.19
N ARG A 192 3.47 0.71 -19.41
CA ARG A 192 3.89 -0.31 -20.38
C ARG A 192 5.42 -0.28 -20.54
N LEU A 193 6.06 -1.41 -20.25
CA LEU A 193 7.49 -1.56 -20.38
C LEU A 193 7.87 -1.78 -21.84
N THR A 194 8.88 -1.05 -22.32
CA THR A 194 9.54 -1.40 -23.59
C THR A 194 10.32 -2.71 -23.41
N ARG A 195 10.64 -3.38 -24.51
CA ARG A 195 11.46 -4.61 -24.48
C ARG A 195 12.79 -4.41 -23.73
N SER A 196 13.46 -3.28 -23.95
CA SER A 196 14.73 -2.96 -23.27
C SER A 196 14.53 -2.73 -21.77
N ALA A 197 13.48 -1.98 -21.39
CA ALA A 197 13.17 -1.73 -19.98
C ALA A 197 12.80 -3.03 -19.23
N LEU A 198 12.03 -3.91 -19.86
CA LEU A 198 11.71 -5.24 -19.32
C LEU A 198 12.98 -6.06 -19.11
N ASN A 199 13.85 -6.17 -20.12
CA ASN A 199 15.11 -6.91 -19.99
C ASN A 199 16.00 -6.35 -18.87
N ALA A 200 16.14 -5.02 -18.78
CA ALA A 200 16.91 -4.37 -17.72
C ALA A 200 16.32 -4.64 -16.33
N ARG A 201 15.00 -4.64 -16.20
CA ARG A 201 14.31 -4.98 -14.94
C ARG A 201 14.55 -6.44 -14.55
N VAL A 202 14.37 -7.39 -15.48
CA VAL A 202 14.60 -8.82 -15.22
C VAL A 202 16.05 -9.07 -14.78
N ALA A 203 17.02 -8.46 -15.48
CA ALA A 203 18.44 -8.57 -15.15
C ALA A 203 18.75 -8.02 -13.74
N SER A 204 18.23 -6.83 -13.43
CA SER A 204 18.40 -6.18 -12.11
C SER A 204 17.82 -7.03 -10.98
N ASP A 205 16.60 -7.54 -11.16
CA ASP A 205 15.95 -8.37 -10.13
C ASP A 205 16.69 -9.69 -9.92
N ASN A 206 17.18 -10.32 -10.98
CA ASN A 206 17.98 -11.54 -10.87
C ASN A 206 19.27 -11.29 -10.08
N LEU A 207 19.97 -10.19 -10.34
CA LEU A 207 21.16 -9.80 -9.58
C LEU A 207 20.84 -9.50 -8.12
N ALA A 208 19.74 -8.77 -7.85
CA ALA A 208 19.30 -8.45 -6.50
C ALA A 208 18.96 -9.71 -5.69
N ILE A 209 18.33 -10.71 -6.31
CA ILE A 209 18.05 -12.01 -5.69
C ILE A 209 19.34 -12.81 -5.46
N LEU A 210 20.38 -12.62 -6.28
CA LEU A 210 21.69 -13.26 -6.15
C LEU A 210 22.64 -12.57 -5.15
N GLY A 211 22.22 -11.51 -4.45
CA GLY A 211 23.04 -10.77 -3.49
C GLY A 211 23.74 -11.63 -2.41
N GLU A 212 24.79 -11.04 -1.81
CA GLU A 212 25.88 -11.73 -1.08
C GLU A 212 25.47 -12.50 0.18
N GLN A 213 24.37 -12.11 0.87
CA GLN A 213 23.96 -12.73 2.12
C GLN A 213 22.77 -13.69 1.93
N LEU A 214 22.98 -14.97 2.23
CA LEU A 214 21.98 -16.04 2.19
C LEU A 214 21.26 -16.20 3.53
N LEU A 215 22.05 -16.26 4.60
CA LEU A 215 21.73 -16.42 6.02
C LEU A 215 22.94 -15.91 6.82
N PRO A 216 22.83 -15.64 8.13
CA PRO A 216 24.00 -15.39 8.97
C PRO A 216 25.04 -16.52 8.81
N GLY A 217 26.20 -16.22 8.20
CA GLY A 217 27.31 -17.15 8.03
C GLY A 217 27.43 -17.86 6.66
N GLU A 218 26.44 -17.80 5.78
CA GLU A 218 26.54 -18.41 4.43
C GLU A 218 26.84 -17.34 3.36
N ARG A 219 28.11 -17.29 2.90
CA ARG A 219 28.57 -16.37 1.85
C ARG A 219 28.36 -16.98 0.46
N LEU A 220 27.73 -16.20 -0.43
CA LEU A 220 27.57 -16.51 -1.86
C LEU A 220 28.52 -15.64 -2.69
N ASP A 221 29.21 -16.20 -3.68
CA ASP A 221 29.87 -15.40 -4.72
C ASP A 221 28.83 -15.11 -5.82
N PRO A 222 28.34 -13.86 -5.95
CA PRO A 222 27.28 -13.54 -6.90
C PRO A 222 27.72 -13.76 -8.36
N GLY A 223 29.02 -13.62 -8.64
CA GLY A 223 29.58 -13.84 -9.97
C GLY A 223 29.55 -15.32 -10.37
N ILE A 224 29.90 -16.24 -9.47
CA ILE A 224 29.74 -17.67 -9.74
C ILE A 224 28.26 -18.03 -9.85
N ALA A 225 27.41 -17.49 -8.97
CA ALA A 225 25.98 -17.79 -8.97
C ALA A 225 25.31 -17.37 -10.28
N LEU A 226 25.62 -16.17 -10.77
CA LEU A 226 25.10 -15.68 -12.03
C LEU A 226 25.57 -16.53 -13.20
N ARG A 227 26.84 -16.95 -13.24
CA ARG A 227 27.33 -17.84 -14.31
C ARG A 227 26.64 -19.20 -14.29
N VAL A 228 26.43 -19.80 -13.12
CA VAL A 228 25.70 -21.06 -12.98
C VAL A 228 24.25 -20.89 -13.43
N LEU A 229 23.59 -19.81 -13.00
CA LEU A 229 22.22 -19.48 -13.40
C LEU A 229 22.11 -19.28 -14.91
N ASP A 230 23.00 -18.47 -15.51
CA ASP A 230 23.02 -18.21 -16.95
C ASP A 230 23.21 -19.50 -17.75
N SER A 231 24.13 -20.38 -17.32
CA SER A 231 24.38 -21.63 -18.03
C SER A 231 23.17 -22.56 -18.05
N VAL A 232 22.35 -22.59 -16.98
CA VAL A 232 21.12 -23.39 -16.98
C VAL A 232 19.97 -22.70 -17.71
N LEU A 233 19.84 -21.38 -17.61
CA LEU A 233 18.76 -20.62 -18.26
C LEU A 233 18.94 -20.48 -19.77
N ARG A 234 20.17 -20.57 -20.29
CA ARG A 234 20.46 -20.55 -21.74
C ARG A 234 20.15 -21.85 -22.44
N ILE A 235 19.79 -22.90 -21.71
CA ILE A 235 19.27 -24.16 -22.26
C ILE A 235 17.93 -24.46 -21.55
N PRO A 236 16.87 -23.69 -21.87
CA PRO A 236 15.59 -23.84 -21.19
C PRO A 236 15.06 -25.27 -21.35
N ALA A 237 14.48 -25.83 -20.28
CA ALA A 237 14.04 -27.23 -20.25
C ALA A 237 15.15 -28.27 -20.56
N GLY A 238 16.43 -27.86 -20.49
CA GLY A 238 17.58 -28.70 -20.77
C GLY A 238 17.86 -29.71 -19.65
N GLN A 239 18.36 -30.89 -20.02
CA GLN A 239 18.86 -31.87 -19.05
C GLN A 239 20.15 -31.35 -18.39
N LEU A 240 20.18 -31.36 -17.06
CA LEU A 240 21.32 -30.91 -16.29
C LEU A 240 22.51 -31.87 -16.43
N ASN A 241 23.64 -31.35 -16.90
CA ASN A 241 24.92 -32.06 -16.86
C ASN A 241 25.89 -31.29 -15.97
N ARG A 242 25.94 -31.67 -14.68
CA ARG A 242 26.78 -31.02 -13.67
C ARG A 242 28.27 -31.11 -13.98
N THR A 243 28.73 -32.20 -14.60
CA THR A 243 30.14 -32.38 -15.00
C THR A 243 30.52 -31.42 -16.12
N ARG A 244 29.68 -31.32 -17.16
CA ARG A 244 29.90 -30.38 -18.26
C ARG A 244 29.88 -28.94 -17.75
N LEU A 245 28.92 -28.61 -16.90
CA LEU A 245 28.79 -27.28 -16.31
C LEU A 245 30.02 -26.90 -15.45
N ALA A 246 30.53 -27.85 -14.66
CA ALA A 246 31.76 -27.67 -13.87
C ALA A 246 32.98 -27.37 -14.77
N GLN A 247 33.12 -28.12 -15.87
CA GLN A 247 34.20 -27.93 -16.85
C GLN A 247 34.10 -26.57 -17.56
N GLU A 248 32.92 -26.21 -18.06
CA GLU A 248 32.69 -24.93 -18.77
C GLU A 248 32.94 -23.71 -17.88
N LEU A 249 32.62 -23.81 -16.58
CA LEU A 249 32.77 -22.70 -15.64
C LEU A 249 34.11 -22.69 -14.88
N GLY A 250 34.96 -23.69 -15.09
CA GLY A 250 36.25 -23.81 -14.40
C GLY A 250 36.14 -23.99 -12.88
N VAL A 251 35.07 -24.62 -12.40
CA VAL A 251 34.81 -24.86 -10.97
C VAL A 251 34.59 -26.34 -10.69
N ASN A 252 34.73 -26.78 -9.44
CA ASN A 252 34.53 -28.19 -9.09
C ASN A 252 33.04 -28.59 -9.03
N HIS A 253 32.76 -29.89 -9.08
CA HIS A 253 31.39 -30.44 -9.09
C HIS A 253 30.61 -30.14 -7.79
N GLN A 254 31.29 -30.06 -6.64
CA GLN A 254 30.67 -29.74 -5.35
C GLN A 254 30.20 -28.29 -5.33
N THR A 255 30.98 -27.37 -5.92
CA THR A 255 30.60 -25.98 -6.14
C THR A 255 29.35 -25.92 -7.01
N ILE A 256 29.32 -26.57 -8.18
CA ILE A 256 28.10 -26.59 -9.01
C ILE A 256 26.88 -27.10 -8.23
N SER A 257 27.02 -28.23 -7.53
CA SER A 257 25.91 -28.80 -6.76
C SER A 257 25.44 -27.86 -5.64
N ARG A 258 26.37 -27.18 -4.96
CA ARG A 258 26.07 -26.17 -3.94
C ARG A 258 25.29 -25.00 -4.54
N TYR A 259 25.76 -24.44 -5.65
CA TYR A 259 25.14 -23.27 -6.28
C TYR A 259 23.77 -23.59 -6.86
N LEU A 260 23.59 -24.75 -7.52
CA LEU A 260 22.26 -25.19 -7.98
C LEU A 260 21.27 -25.33 -6.83
N GLY A 261 21.69 -25.94 -5.71
CA GLY A 261 20.84 -26.04 -4.52
C GLY A 261 20.49 -24.67 -3.92
N ILE A 262 21.38 -23.67 -4.02
CA ILE A 262 21.10 -22.29 -3.60
C ILE A 262 20.08 -21.64 -4.54
N LEU A 263 20.25 -21.78 -5.86
CA LEU A 263 19.34 -21.21 -6.86
C LEU A 263 17.93 -21.81 -6.74
N GLU A 264 17.83 -23.11 -6.45
CA GLU A 264 16.55 -23.79 -6.20
C GLU A 264 15.91 -23.30 -4.89
N ARG A 265 16.68 -23.18 -3.80
CA ARG A 265 16.18 -22.61 -2.53
C ARG A 265 15.71 -21.16 -2.68
N ARG A 266 16.36 -20.36 -3.53
CA ARG A 266 15.95 -18.98 -3.85
C ARG A 266 14.82 -18.90 -4.89
N PHE A 267 14.23 -20.03 -5.27
CA PHE A 267 13.16 -20.13 -6.28
C PHE A 267 13.54 -19.45 -7.61
N MET A 268 14.81 -19.53 -8.03
CA MET A 268 15.24 -19.03 -9.33
C MET A 268 15.11 -20.10 -10.42
N ILE A 269 15.31 -21.35 -10.03
CA ILE A 269 15.19 -22.52 -10.89
C ILE A 269 14.33 -23.59 -10.21
N THR A 270 13.84 -24.54 -11.00
CA THR A 270 13.20 -25.77 -10.51
C THR A 270 13.81 -26.95 -11.25
N GLU A 271 14.35 -27.93 -10.51
CA GLU A 271 14.79 -29.20 -11.08
C GLU A 271 13.56 -30.11 -11.29
N LEU A 272 13.33 -30.56 -12.52
CA LEU A 272 12.26 -31.48 -12.89
C LEU A 272 12.85 -32.90 -13.01
N PRO A 273 12.57 -33.82 -12.06
CA PRO A 273 13.21 -35.13 -12.03
C PRO A 273 12.62 -36.11 -13.07
N ASN A 274 13.43 -37.08 -13.49
CA ASN A 274 13.00 -38.09 -14.48
C ASN A 274 12.31 -39.28 -13.81
N ILE A 275 11.02 -39.51 -14.08
CA ILE A 275 10.25 -40.58 -13.47
C ILE A 275 10.57 -41.98 -14.02
N ARG A 276 11.42 -42.12 -15.05
CA ARG A 276 11.69 -43.43 -15.70
C ARG A 276 11.98 -44.58 -14.72
N ALA A 277 12.74 -44.31 -13.66
CA ALA A 277 13.10 -45.33 -12.66
C ALA A 277 12.01 -45.57 -11.58
N GLY A 278 10.86 -44.91 -11.69
CA GLY A 278 9.83 -44.78 -10.67
C GLY A 278 10.02 -43.51 -9.83
N ALA A 279 8.93 -42.97 -9.29
CA ALA A 279 8.91 -41.74 -8.49
C ALA A 279 9.96 -41.76 -7.36
N SER A 280 10.06 -42.86 -6.60
CA SER A 280 11.02 -43.00 -5.49
C SER A 280 12.50 -43.02 -5.90
N LYS A 281 12.80 -43.26 -7.19
CA LYS A 281 14.17 -43.30 -7.73
C LYS A 281 14.47 -42.13 -8.66
N ALA A 282 13.50 -41.25 -8.90
CA ALA A 282 13.59 -40.18 -9.89
C ALA A 282 14.74 -39.22 -9.61
N GLY A 283 15.04 -38.95 -8.33
CA GLY A 283 16.17 -38.11 -7.92
C GLY A 283 17.56 -38.66 -8.25
N ARG A 284 17.69 -39.90 -8.75
CA ARG A 284 18.97 -40.48 -9.20
C ARG A 284 19.28 -40.18 -10.66
N ALA A 285 18.27 -39.78 -11.43
CA ALA A 285 18.44 -39.45 -12.83
C ALA A 285 18.72 -37.95 -12.99
N ALA A 286 19.40 -37.58 -14.09
CA ALA A 286 19.64 -36.18 -14.41
C ALA A 286 18.29 -35.44 -14.57
N PRO A 287 18.04 -34.34 -13.85
CA PRO A 287 16.80 -33.57 -13.99
C PRO A 287 16.82 -32.69 -15.25
N LYS A 288 15.66 -32.28 -15.75
CA LYS A 288 15.53 -31.05 -16.57
C LYS A 288 15.60 -29.84 -15.64
N VAL A 289 16.08 -28.69 -16.11
CA VAL A 289 16.07 -27.44 -15.32
C VAL A 289 15.20 -26.41 -16.02
N HIS A 290 14.29 -25.83 -15.26
CA HIS A 290 13.46 -24.71 -15.69
C HIS A 290 13.79 -23.48 -14.86
N GLY A 291 13.81 -22.30 -15.50
CA GLY A 291 13.68 -21.06 -14.75
C GLY A 291 12.30 -21.03 -14.07
N VAL A 292 12.20 -20.38 -12.91
CA VAL A 292 10.90 -20.21 -12.23
C VAL A 292 9.86 -19.46 -13.09
N ASP A 293 10.35 -18.72 -14.08
CA ASP A 293 9.58 -17.92 -15.02
C ASP A 293 10.33 -17.86 -16.36
N SER A 294 9.61 -17.82 -17.49
CA SER A 294 10.21 -17.82 -18.83
C SER A 294 10.99 -16.54 -19.15
N SER A 295 10.65 -15.42 -18.50
CA SER A 295 11.36 -14.13 -18.64
C SER A 295 12.85 -14.24 -18.29
N LEU A 296 13.19 -15.09 -17.30
CA LEU A 296 14.58 -15.33 -16.89
C LEU A 296 15.41 -15.95 -18.02
N ALA A 297 14.84 -16.95 -18.72
CA ALA A 297 15.48 -17.55 -19.87
C ALA A 297 15.61 -16.57 -21.04
N CYS A 298 14.55 -15.81 -21.33
CA CYS A 298 14.56 -14.79 -22.37
C CYS A 298 15.63 -13.71 -22.13
N GLU A 299 15.78 -13.24 -20.90
CA GLU A 299 16.82 -12.26 -20.53
C GLU A 299 18.23 -12.86 -20.67
N ALA A 300 18.46 -14.06 -20.11
CA ALA A 300 19.78 -14.70 -20.14
C ALA A 300 20.25 -15.03 -21.56
N LEU A 301 19.32 -15.40 -22.45
CA LEU A 301 19.56 -15.57 -23.88
C LEU A 301 19.83 -14.23 -24.57
N GLY A 302 19.00 -13.21 -24.30
CA GLY A 302 19.15 -11.86 -24.83
C GLY A 302 20.51 -11.23 -24.53
N ARG A 303 20.96 -11.35 -23.27
CA ARG A 303 22.26 -10.88 -22.81
C ARG A 303 23.44 -11.65 -23.43
N ALA A 304 23.20 -12.89 -23.89
CA ALA A 304 24.16 -13.67 -24.66
C ALA A 304 24.12 -13.38 -26.17
N GLY A 305 23.29 -12.42 -26.62
CA GLY A 305 23.16 -12.07 -28.04
C GLY A 305 22.22 -12.99 -28.83
N HIS A 306 21.40 -13.80 -28.16
CA HIS A 306 20.40 -14.66 -28.79
C HIS A 306 18.99 -14.11 -28.63
N ASP A 307 18.11 -14.41 -29.57
CA ASP A 307 16.69 -14.06 -29.49
C ASP A 307 15.83 -15.30 -29.72
N VAL A 308 14.88 -15.56 -28.81
CA VAL A 308 13.89 -16.63 -28.95
C VAL A 308 13.04 -16.45 -30.21
N GLU A 309 12.79 -15.21 -30.63
CA GLU A 309 11.95 -14.92 -31.78
C GLU A 309 12.58 -15.34 -33.12
N THR A 310 13.91 -15.34 -33.20
CA THR A 310 14.66 -15.68 -34.42
C THR A 310 15.15 -17.14 -34.44
N SER A 311 14.96 -17.89 -33.35
CA SER A 311 15.37 -19.29 -33.22
C SER A 311 14.19 -20.17 -32.83
N PRO A 312 13.61 -20.94 -33.78
CA PRO A 312 12.50 -21.86 -33.49
C PRO A 312 12.82 -22.88 -32.40
N GLU A 313 14.08 -23.32 -32.30
CA GLU A 313 14.53 -24.23 -31.25
C GLU A 313 14.48 -23.59 -29.86
N LEU A 314 15.04 -22.38 -29.71
CA LEU A 314 14.99 -21.65 -28.45
C LEU A 314 13.56 -21.25 -28.08
N LEU A 315 12.74 -20.90 -29.07
CA LEU A 315 11.32 -20.63 -28.86
C LEU A 315 10.59 -21.86 -28.33
N GLY A 316 10.82 -23.03 -28.91
CA GLY A 316 10.25 -24.30 -28.46
C GLY A 316 10.67 -24.65 -27.02
N GLN A 317 11.97 -24.56 -26.72
CA GLN A 317 12.51 -24.83 -25.37
C GLN A 317 11.98 -23.84 -24.32
N THR A 318 11.86 -22.56 -24.69
CA THR A 318 11.29 -21.54 -23.81
C THR A 318 9.78 -21.77 -23.60
N LEU A 319 9.07 -22.23 -24.64
CA LEU A 319 7.66 -22.62 -24.55
C LEU A 319 7.46 -23.82 -23.62
N GLU A 320 8.31 -24.85 -23.69
CA GLU A 320 8.31 -25.96 -22.73
C GLU A 320 8.42 -25.45 -21.30
N THR A 321 9.35 -24.51 -21.05
CA THR A 321 9.51 -23.89 -19.74
C THR A 321 8.26 -23.12 -19.31
N TRP A 322 7.64 -22.36 -20.21
CA TRP A 322 6.43 -21.61 -19.87
C TRP A 322 5.24 -22.53 -19.58
N VAL A 323 5.02 -23.59 -20.37
CA VAL A 323 3.95 -24.58 -20.10
C VAL A 323 4.20 -25.28 -18.76
N PHE A 324 5.46 -25.65 -18.48
CA PHE A 324 5.84 -26.20 -17.18
C PHE A 324 5.49 -25.24 -16.04
N THR A 325 5.81 -23.95 -16.13
CA THR A 325 5.50 -23.01 -15.05
C THR A 325 4.00 -22.82 -14.86
N GLN A 326 3.19 -22.87 -15.93
CA GLN A 326 1.72 -22.80 -15.82
C GLN A 326 1.17 -23.99 -15.04
N ILE A 327 1.59 -25.21 -15.40
CA ILE A 327 1.15 -26.44 -14.74
C ILE A 327 1.67 -26.50 -13.30
N ASN A 328 2.94 -26.13 -13.08
CA ASN A 328 3.54 -26.16 -11.75
C ASN A 328 2.86 -25.18 -10.80
N ALA A 329 2.55 -23.95 -11.25
CA ALA A 329 1.77 -23.01 -10.46
C ALA A 329 0.39 -23.56 -10.11
N ALA A 330 -0.31 -24.18 -11.08
CA ALA A 330 -1.65 -24.75 -10.88
C ALA A 330 -1.72 -25.89 -9.86
N ARG A 331 -0.62 -26.60 -9.60
CA ARG A 331 -0.52 -27.53 -8.45
C ARG A 331 -0.72 -26.82 -7.11
N GLY A 332 -0.44 -25.52 -7.05
CA GLY A 332 -0.66 -24.63 -5.92
C GLY A 332 -2.13 -24.43 -5.54
N TRP A 333 -3.07 -24.67 -6.45
CA TRP A 333 -4.52 -24.60 -6.16
C TRP A 333 -5.36 -25.76 -6.69
N SER A 334 -4.71 -26.79 -7.25
CA SER A 334 -5.36 -28.06 -7.60
C SER A 334 -5.95 -28.74 -6.36
N ARG A 335 -7.14 -29.32 -6.51
CA ARG A 335 -7.74 -30.16 -5.47
C ARG A 335 -7.08 -31.54 -5.42
N LEU A 336 -6.54 -31.99 -6.55
CA LEU A 336 -5.81 -33.25 -6.66
C LEU A 336 -4.31 -33.05 -6.31
N PRO A 337 -3.81 -33.68 -5.24
CA PRO A 337 -2.37 -33.66 -4.98
C PRO A 337 -1.66 -34.46 -6.08
N ALA A 338 -0.83 -33.77 -6.86
CA ALA A 338 -0.04 -34.36 -7.93
C ALA A 338 1.43 -33.96 -7.84
N ASP A 339 2.31 -34.94 -8.00
CA ASP A 339 3.75 -34.74 -8.20
C ASP A 339 4.05 -34.50 -9.68
N ILE A 340 5.12 -33.75 -9.96
CA ILE A 340 5.50 -33.37 -11.32
C ILE A 340 6.90 -33.89 -11.67
N PHE A 341 7.01 -34.48 -12.85
CA PHE A 341 8.22 -35.10 -13.38
C PHE A 341 8.35 -34.79 -14.88
N TYR A 342 9.43 -35.27 -15.48
CA TYR A 342 9.45 -35.57 -16.92
C TYR A 342 9.73 -37.06 -17.10
N TRP A 343 9.54 -37.60 -18.29
CA TRP A 343 9.93 -38.97 -18.60
C TRP A 343 10.88 -38.98 -19.78
N ARG A 344 11.99 -39.72 -19.65
CA ARG A 344 12.86 -39.96 -20.80
C ARG A 344 13.53 -41.32 -20.74
N ASP A 345 13.45 -42.04 -21.85
CA ASP A 345 14.19 -43.27 -22.05
C ASP A 345 15.54 -42.99 -22.76
N ASN A 346 16.64 -43.08 -22.03
CA ASN A 346 18.00 -43.01 -22.55
C ASN A 346 18.32 -44.00 -23.70
N LYS A 347 17.65 -45.16 -23.80
CA LYS A 347 17.90 -46.15 -24.86
C LYS A 347 17.24 -45.74 -26.17
N THR A 348 15.94 -45.45 -26.13
CA THR A 348 15.17 -45.07 -27.34
C THR A 348 15.20 -43.57 -27.64
N ARG A 349 15.72 -42.77 -26.70
CA ARG A 349 15.72 -41.30 -26.69
C ARG A 349 14.33 -40.67 -26.74
N ARG A 350 13.27 -41.45 -26.54
CA ARG A 350 11.88 -40.97 -26.41
C ARG A 350 11.71 -40.23 -25.09
N GLU A 351 10.88 -39.20 -25.11
CA GLU A 351 10.73 -38.23 -24.04
C GLU A 351 9.28 -37.81 -23.94
N VAL A 352 8.84 -37.45 -22.73
CA VAL A 352 7.61 -36.72 -22.45
C VAL A 352 8.00 -35.57 -21.54
N ASP A 353 7.67 -34.35 -21.95
CA ASP A 353 8.19 -33.12 -21.32
C ASP A 353 7.74 -32.95 -19.88
N ILE A 354 6.47 -33.23 -19.59
CA ILE A 354 5.89 -33.12 -18.26
C ILE A 354 5.05 -34.36 -17.97
N VAL A 355 5.17 -34.91 -16.77
CA VAL A 355 4.39 -36.04 -16.28
C VAL A 355 3.87 -35.71 -14.90
N LEU A 356 2.55 -35.64 -14.76
CA LEU A 356 1.89 -35.51 -13.48
C LEU A 356 1.52 -36.89 -12.93
N VAL A 357 1.71 -37.10 -11.64
CA VAL A 357 1.34 -38.34 -10.96
C VAL A 357 0.53 -38.03 -9.71
N ASP A 358 -0.71 -38.52 -9.65
CA ASP A 358 -1.55 -38.34 -8.47
C ASP A 358 -1.27 -39.38 -7.37
N GLY A 359 -1.93 -39.23 -6.23
CA GLY A 359 -1.81 -40.17 -5.10
C GLY A 359 -2.25 -41.61 -5.38
N GLN A 360 -2.98 -41.85 -6.48
CA GLN A 360 -3.37 -43.19 -6.94
C GLN A 360 -2.37 -43.78 -7.94
N GLY A 361 -1.34 -43.01 -8.32
CA GLY A 361 -0.35 -43.38 -9.32
C GLY A 361 -0.82 -43.23 -10.75
N ARG A 362 -1.99 -42.60 -11.00
CA ARG A 362 -2.45 -42.25 -12.35
C ARG A 362 -1.49 -41.24 -12.93
N ARG A 363 -1.11 -41.45 -14.20
CA ARG A 363 -0.09 -40.62 -14.87
C ARG A 363 -0.68 -39.84 -16.01
N VAL A 364 -0.53 -38.52 -15.97
CA VAL A 364 -0.86 -37.64 -17.09
C VAL A 364 0.42 -37.17 -17.76
N GLY A 365 0.58 -37.50 -19.04
CA GLY A 365 1.73 -37.04 -19.84
C GLY A 365 1.37 -35.82 -20.68
N VAL A 366 2.27 -34.84 -20.73
CA VAL A 366 2.12 -33.63 -21.53
C VAL A 366 3.38 -33.43 -22.37
N GLU A 367 3.19 -33.36 -23.69
CA GLU A 367 4.21 -33.01 -24.69
C GLU A 367 3.94 -31.59 -25.18
N VAL A 368 4.98 -30.78 -25.38
CA VAL A 368 4.84 -29.40 -25.86
C VAL A 368 5.32 -29.29 -27.30
N LYS A 369 4.51 -28.68 -28.17
CA LYS A 369 4.82 -28.56 -29.59
C LYS A 369 4.66 -27.13 -30.11
N LEU A 370 5.75 -26.56 -30.58
CA LEU A 370 5.73 -25.34 -31.40
C LEU A 370 5.33 -25.67 -32.85
N ALA A 371 4.07 -26.05 -33.06
CA ALA A 371 3.49 -26.28 -34.37
C ALA A 371 1.97 -26.05 -34.33
N THR A 372 1.39 -25.66 -35.47
CA THR A 372 -0.04 -25.41 -35.63
C THR A 372 -0.85 -26.68 -35.93
N SER A 373 -0.18 -27.82 -36.11
CA SER A 373 -0.79 -29.13 -36.30
C SER A 373 0.01 -30.20 -35.54
N VAL A 374 -0.67 -31.26 -35.12
CA VAL A 374 -0.06 -32.40 -34.42
C VAL A 374 -0.09 -33.61 -35.34
N SER A 375 1.03 -34.31 -35.46
CA SER A 375 1.18 -35.52 -36.25
C SER A 375 1.30 -36.76 -35.36
N SER A 376 1.13 -37.95 -35.95
CA SER A 376 1.36 -39.21 -35.23
C SER A 376 2.81 -39.38 -34.74
N ALA A 377 3.76 -38.66 -35.33
CA ALA A 377 5.17 -38.69 -34.92
C ALA A 377 5.40 -37.96 -33.59
N ASP A 378 4.55 -36.99 -33.25
CA ASP A 378 4.62 -36.22 -32.00
C ASP A 378 4.11 -37.05 -30.80
N LEU A 379 3.41 -38.16 -31.06
CA LEU A 379 2.88 -39.07 -30.03
C LEU A 379 3.90 -40.13 -29.57
N LYS A 380 5.10 -40.18 -30.16
CA LYS A 380 6.07 -41.26 -29.91
C LYS A 380 6.45 -41.38 -28.43
N GLY A 381 6.60 -40.25 -27.74
CA GLY A 381 6.89 -40.18 -26.32
C GLY A 381 5.76 -40.75 -25.47
N LEU A 382 4.58 -40.17 -25.62
CA LEU A 382 3.35 -40.56 -24.91
C LEU A 382 3.00 -42.03 -25.13
N ARG A 383 3.08 -42.52 -26.38
CA ARG A 383 2.83 -43.93 -26.71
C ARG A 383 3.86 -44.88 -26.11
N ALA A 384 5.12 -44.44 -26.00
CA ALA A 384 6.12 -45.24 -25.31
C ALA A 384 5.85 -45.30 -23.82
N MET A 385 5.49 -44.18 -23.19
CA MET A 385 5.17 -44.15 -21.76
C MET A 385 3.88 -44.90 -21.42
N ALA A 386 2.94 -45.00 -22.36
CA ALA A 386 1.71 -45.79 -22.22
C ALA A 386 1.96 -47.29 -22.07
N ASP A 387 3.14 -47.79 -22.45
CA ASP A 387 3.53 -49.18 -22.21
C ASP A 387 3.47 -49.50 -20.70
N PRO A 388 2.76 -50.56 -20.28
CA PRO A 388 2.65 -50.95 -18.87
C PRO A 388 4.01 -51.18 -18.20
N SER A 389 5.04 -51.60 -18.94
CA SER A 389 6.41 -51.77 -18.43
C SER A 389 7.07 -50.44 -18.01
N HIS A 390 6.53 -49.32 -18.47
CA HIS A 390 6.93 -47.97 -18.09
C HIS A 390 5.99 -47.34 -17.06
N GLY A 391 4.96 -48.08 -16.60
CA GLY A 391 4.02 -47.68 -15.57
C GLY A 391 2.70 -47.09 -16.07
N GLY A 392 2.46 -47.15 -17.39
CA GLY A 392 1.20 -46.78 -18.01
C GLY A 392 0.93 -45.28 -18.13
N LEU A 393 -0.09 -44.95 -18.92
CA LEU A 393 -0.56 -43.59 -19.16
C LEU A 393 -2.07 -43.55 -18.89
N HIS A 394 -2.50 -42.73 -17.95
CA HIS A 394 -3.93 -42.46 -17.71
C HIS A 394 -4.48 -41.60 -18.84
N ARG A 395 -3.82 -40.46 -19.11
CA ARG A 395 -4.16 -39.54 -20.21
C ARG A 395 -2.91 -38.88 -20.77
N GLY A 396 -2.90 -38.62 -22.07
CA GLY A 396 -1.84 -37.90 -22.78
C GLY A 396 -2.35 -36.60 -23.37
N PHE A 397 -1.50 -35.58 -23.41
CA PHE A 397 -1.81 -34.30 -24.04
C PHE A 397 -0.63 -33.80 -24.87
N VAL A 398 -0.91 -33.30 -26.07
CA VAL A 398 0.03 -32.51 -26.87
C VAL A 398 -0.43 -31.07 -26.83
N VAL A 399 0.25 -30.24 -26.03
CA VAL A 399 0.00 -28.80 -25.96
C VAL A 399 0.68 -28.13 -27.14
N TYR A 400 -0.09 -27.48 -28.01
CA TYR A 400 0.42 -26.98 -29.30
C TYR A 400 -0.15 -25.62 -29.71
N THR A 401 0.46 -24.94 -30.68
CA THR A 401 0.08 -23.56 -31.09
C THR A 401 -1.08 -23.49 -32.09
N GLY A 402 -1.72 -24.62 -32.41
CA GLY A 402 -2.93 -24.64 -33.23
C GLY A 402 -4.18 -24.26 -32.43
N SER A 403 -5.33 -24.40 -33.07
CA SER A 403 -6.62 -23.90 -32.57
C SER A 403 -7.56 -24.97 -32.03
N ARG A 404 -7.37 -26.26 -32.32
CA ARG A 404 -8.43 -27.26 -32.13
C ARG A 404 -8.12 -28.25 -31.01
N CYS A 405 -8.99 -28.30 -30.01
CA CYS A 405 -9.02 -29.44 -29.10
C CYS A 405 -9.58 -30.65 -29.83
N HIS A 406 -8.86 -31.76 -29.87
CA HIS A 406 -9.36 -33.00 -30.47
C HIS A 406 -8.58 -34.22 -30.00
N ARG A 407 -9.24 -35.37 -30.01
CA ARG A 407 -8.63 -36.64 -29.64
C ARG A 407 -7.69 -37.13 -30.75
N LEU A 408 -6.48 -37.53 -30.38
CA LEU A 408 -5.43 -38.04 -31.28
C LEU A 408 -5.38 -39.58 -31.31
N ASP A 409 -5.58 -40.22 -30.16
CA ASP A 409 -5.79 -41.67 -30.01
C ASP A 409 -6.62 -41.96 -28.74
N GLU A 410 -6.72 -43.23 -28.32
CA GLU A 410 -7.63 -43.63 -27.23
C GLU A 410 -7.43 -42.85 -25.92
N THR A 411 -6.19 -42.50 -25.59
CA THR A 411 -5.81 -41.85 -24.34
C THR A 411 -5.28 -40.42 -24.52
N THR A 412 -5.01 -39.99 -25.77
CA THR A 412 -4.25 -38.76 -26.04
C THR A 412 -5.08 -37.70 -26.74
N TRP A 413 -4.92 -36.44 -26.33
CA TRP A 413 -5.58 -35.27 -26.88
C TRP A 413 -4.58 -34.23 -27.40
N ALA A 414 -4.93 -33.53 -28.47
CA ALA A 414 -4.29 -32.28 -28.86
C ALA A 414 -4.98 -31.14 -28.09
N LEU A 415 -4.19 -30.33 -27.37
CA LEU A 415 -4.67 -29.25 -26.54
C LEU A 415 -4.10 -27.90 -27.01
N PRO A 416 -4.93 -26.97 -27.51
CA PRO A 416 -4.47 -25.65 -27.93
C PRO A 416 -3.84 -24.87 -26.77
N LEU A 417 -2.68 -24.26 -27.00
CA LEU A 417 -1.96 -23.46 -25.99
C LEU A 417 -2.83 -22.33 -25.39
N ALA A 418 -3.77 -21.81 -26.18
CA ALA A 418 -4.68 -20.74 -25.78
C ALA A 418 -5.48 -21.07 -24.50
N VAL A 419 -5.74 -22.35 -24.21
CA VAL A 419 -6.52 -22.74 -23.01
C VAL A 419 -5.74 -22.58 -21.71
N LEU A 420 -4.41 -22.45 -21.78
CA LEU A 420 -3.58 -22.08 -20.63
C LEU A 420 -3.57 -20.57 -20.38
N ARG A 421 -4.11 -19.77 -21.30
CA ARG A 421 -4.08 -18.29 -21.26
C ARG A 421 -5.47 -17.68 -21.04
N SER A 422 -6.53 -18.39 -21.39
CA SER A 422 -7.90 -17.86 -21.38
C SER A 422 -8.86 -18.86 -20.75
N GLN A 423 -9.54 -18.41 -19.69
CA GLN A 423 -10.60 -19.20 -19.04
C GLN A 423 -11.76 -19.47 -20.01
N ASP A 424 -12.09 -18.53 -20.89
CA ASP A 424 -13.13 -18.71 -21.90
C ASP A 424 -12.75 -19.78 -22.93
N ALA A 425 -11.49 -19.79 -23.39
CA ALA A 425 -11.00 -20.83 -24.27
C ALA A 425 -11.04 -22.22 -23.59
N LEU A 426 -10.70 -22.27 -22.30
CA LEU A 426 -10.75 -23.50 -21.51
C LEU A 426 -12.20 -24.01 -21.32
N ARG A 427 -13.14 -23.13 -20.97
CA ARG A 427 -14.56 -23.45 -20.78
C ARG A 427 -15.23 -23.98 -22.06
N ARG A 428 -14.77 -23.56 -23.24
CA ARG A 428 -15.30 -24.07 -24.53
C ARG A 428 -14.93 -25.52 -24.80
N ILE A 429 -13.79 -25.98 -24.29
CA ILE A 429 -13.30 -27.33 -24.62
C ILE A 429 -13.58 -28.36 -23.53
N VAL A 430 -14.03 -27.92 -22.34
CA VAL A 430 -14.38 -28.73 -21.18
C VAL A 430 -15.90 -28.74 -20.99
N ALA A 431 -16.50 -29.92 -20.75
CA ALA A 431 -17.93 -30.04 -20.46
C ALA A 431 -18.35 -29.23 -19.22
N THR A 432 -19.53 -28.60 -19.26
CA THR A 432 -20.07 -27.75 -18.17
C THR A 432 -20.46 -28.50 -16.89
N ASP A 433 -20.57 -29.83 -16.92
CA ASP A 433 -20.96 -30.66 -15.77
C ASP A 433 -19.76 -31.00 -14.85
N ASP A 434 -18.71 -30.17 -14.84
CA ASP A 434 -17.60 -30.35 -13.91
C ASP A 434 -18.02 -29.90 -12.51
N PRO A 435 -18.03 -30.79 -11.49
CA PRO A 435 -18.28 -30.42 -10.10
C PRO A 435 -17.31 -29.35 -9.58
N ALA A 436 -16.24 -29.02 -10.33
CA ALA A 436 -15.38 -27.87 -10.07
C ALA A 436 -16.06 -26.49 -10.19
N GLN A 437 -17.20 -26.36 -10.89
CA GLN A 437 -17.89 -25.09 -11.13
C GLN A 437 -19.02 -24.76 -10.14
N GLU A 438 -19.49 -25.70 -9.31
CA GLU A 438 -20.68 -25.50 -8.45
C GLU A 438 -20.43 -24.82 -7.08
N THR A 439 -19.19 -24.51 -6.70
CA THR A 439 -18.95 -23.84 -5.42
C THR A 439 -18.86 -22.33 -5.59
N GLN A 440 -19.86 -21.60 -5.06
CA GLN A 440 -19.73 -20.21 -4.67
C GLN A 440 -18.38 -19.99 -3.94
N PRO A 441 -17.70 -18.84 -4.10
CA PRO A 441 -16.50 -18.55 -3.35
C PRO A 441 -16.80 -18.68 -1.85
N VAL A 442 -16.25 -19.72 -1.22
CA VAL A 442 -16.29 -19.86 0.23
C VAL A 442 -15.46 -18.69 0.75
N ARG A 443 -16.12 -17.64 1.27
CA ARG A 443 -15.44 -16.62 2.08
C ARG A 443 -14.63 -17.37 3.12
N ALA A 444 -13.30 -17.24 3.07
CA ALA A 444 -12.36 -17.96 3.93
C ALA A 444 -12.61 -17.60 5.40
N SER A 445 -13.59 -18.26 6.01
CA SER A 445 -13.88 -18.12 7.43
C SER A 445 -13.08 -19.19 8.15
N ILE A 446 -11.89 -18.85 8.61
CA ILE A 446 -11.19 -19.67 9.60
C ILE A 446 -12.10 -19.71 10.83
N HIS A 447 -12.49 -20.91 11.27
CA HIS A 447 -13.38 -21.07 12.42
C HIS A 447 -12.71 -20.49 13.68
N HIS A 448 -13.18 -19.34 14.15
CA HIS A 448 -12.87 -18.85 15.49
C HIS A 448 -13.45 -19.82 16.53
N PRO A 449 -12.66 -20.37 17.47
CA PRO A 449 -13.22 -21.11 18.57
C PRO A 449 -14.08 -20.16 19.43
N ARG A 450 -15.41 -20.30 19.32
CA ARG A 450 -16.36 -19.63 20.22
C ARG A 450 -16.18 -20.19 21.62
N GLY A 451 -15.61 -19.39 22.52
CA GLY A 451 -15.63 -19.66 23.95
C GLY A 451 -17.07 -19.79 24.44
N THR A 452 -17.40 -20.94 25.02
CA THR A 452 -18.69 -21.25 25.64
C THR A 452 -19.01 -20.25 26.74
N ALA A 453 -20.15 -19.57 26.58
CA ALA A 453 -20.75 -18.72 27.59
C ALA A 453 -21.11 -19.52 28.85
N MET A 454 -20.69 -19.04 30.01
CA MET A 454 -21.47 -19.17 31.23
C MET A 454 -22.37 -17.93 31.32
N VAL A 455 -23.66 -18.16 31.12
CA VAL A 455 -24.74 -17.19 31.29
C VAL A 455 -24.88 -16.87 32.79
N ASN A 456 -24.90 -15.58 33.13
CA ASN A 456 -25.81 -15.10 34.16
C ASN A 456 -26.23 -13.65 33.91
N ASP A 457 -27.54 -13.47 34.06
CA ASP A 457 -28.37 -12.30 33.81
C ASP A 457 -27.87 -10.98 34.39
N GLY A 458 -28.15 -9.89 33.66
CA GLY A 458 -28.02 -8.54 34.18
C GLY A 458 -28.07 -7.47 33.11
N ALA A 459 -29.18 -7.40 32.37
CA ALA A 459 -29.49 -6.19 31.62
C ALA A 459 -29.59 -5.00 32.59
N ASN A 460 -29.04 -3.86 32.17
CA ASN A 460 -29.11 -2.52 32.77
C ASN A 460 -27.97 -2.14 33.74
N ARG A 461 -26.82 -1.76 33.16
CA ARG A 461 -26.01 -0.63 33.62
C ARG A 461 -25.17 -0.06 32.47
N VAL A 462 -25.59 1.11 32.01
CA VAL A 462 -24.81 2.00 31.16
C VAL A 462 -23.67 2.60 32.00
N GLN A 463 -22.49 2.70 31.37
CA GLN A 463 -21.33 3.56 31.64
C GLN A 463 -20.26 3.19 32.70
N ALA A 464 -19.02 3.29 32.19
CA ALA A 464 -17.75 3.69 32.80
C ALA A 464 -16.82 2.63 33.44
N ALA A 465 -15.83 2.18 32.64
CA ALA A 465 -14.38 2.03 32.93
C ALA A 465 -13.73 1.31 31.72
N GLY A 466 -12.62 1.69 31.09
CA GLY A 466 -11.61 2.76 31.20
C GLY A 466 -10.56 2.51 30.10
N HIS A 467 -9.94 3.59 29.60
CA HIS A 467 -9.08 3.72 28.41
C HIS A 467 -7.81 2.84 28.37
N ASP A 468 -7.34 2.54 27.15
CA ASP A 468 -5.89 2.56 26.82
C ASP A 468 -5.75 3.42 25.54
N ALA A 469 -5.77 4.74 25.71
CA ALA A 469 -5.52 5.70 24.63
C ALA A 469 -4.02 6.01 24.62
N ALA A 470 -3.31 5.58 23.59
CA ALA A 470 -1.99 6.13 23.30
C ALA A 470 -2.18 7.62 22.95
N GLU A 471 -1.34 8.48 23.49
CA GLU A 471 -1.33 9.89 23.08
C GLU A 471 -0.91 9.95 21.60
N THR A 472 -1.61 10.76 20.81
CA THR A 472 -1.39 10.84 19.37
C THR A 472 -0.82 12.22 19.00
N ILE A 473 0.15 12.26 18.10
CA ILE A 473 0.73 13.46 17.48
C ILE A 473 0.33 13.46 16.01
N PHE A 474 -0.29 14.52 15.52
CA PHE A 474 -0.58 14.72 14.10
C PHE A 474 0.52 15.59 13.48
N LEU A 475 1.17 15.11 12.42
CA LEU A 475 2.13 15.90 11.65
C LEU A 475 1.41 16.66 10.55
N SER A 476 1.31 17.99 10.70
CA SER A 476 0.77 18.89 9.69
C SER A 476 1.92 19.51 8.89
N TYR A 477 1.97 19.23 7.58
CA TYR A 477 3.03 19.69 6.68
C TYR A 477 2.61 19.61 5.21
N VAL A 478 3.39 20.23 4.32
CA VAL A 478 3.18 20.12 2.87
C VAL A 478 4.12 19.06 2.28
N HIS A 479 3.57 18.02 1.64
CA HIS A 479 4.38 16.92 1.09
C HIS A 479 5.43 17.37 0.08
N ALA A 480 5.07 18.31 -0.81
CA ALA A 480 5.99 18.82 -1.81
C ALA A 480 7.18 19.55 -1.18
N ASP A 481 7.00 20.15 0.00
CA ASP A 481 8.08 20.83 0.73
C ASP A 481 8.99 19.81 1.43
N ASP A 482 8.45 18.69 1.92
CA ASP A 482 9.25 17.59 2.47
C ASP A 482 10.05 16.84 1.39
N ASP A 483 9.49 16.66 0.19
CA ASP A 483 10.22 16.09 -0.95
C ASP A 483 11.41 16.97 -1.36
N VAL A 484 11.26 18.31 -1.28
CA VAL A 484 12.36 19.27 -1.54
C VAL A 484 13.44 19.20 -0.46
N LEU A 485 13.07 18.82 0.76
CA LEU A 485 13.97 18.65 1.90
C LEU A 485 14.45 17.19 2.05
N ASP A 486 14.31 16.35 1.01
CA ASP A 486 14.71 14.94 1.00
C ASP A 486 14.13 14.12 2.17
N GLY A 487 12.89 14.41 2.57
CA GLY A 487 12.20 13.75 3.69
C GLY A 487 12.57 14.29 5.08
N GLY A 488 13.26 15.43 5.15
CA GLY A 488 13.76 16.02 6.40
C GLY A 488 12.68 16.40 7.41
N ILE A 489 11.48 16.82 6.96
CA ILE A 489 10.35 17.16 7.85
C ILE A 489 9.81 15.89 8.50
N THR A 490 9.53 14.87 7.68
CA THR A 490 8.99 13.59 8.16
C THR A 490 10.00 12.88 9.08
N GLU A 491 11.29 12.92 8.76
CA GLU A 491 12.35 12.37 9.60
C GLU A 491 12.52 13.13 10.92
N PHE A 492 12.38 14.46 10.91
CA PHE A 492 12.40 15.26 12.13
C PHE A 492 11.27 14.87 13.07
N ALA A 493 10.03 14.77 12.57
CA ALA A 493 8.88 14.36 13.35
C ALA A 493 9.03 12.95 13.95
N ARG A 494 9.60 12.00 13.19
CA ARG A 494 9.94 10.65 13.71
C ARG A 494 10.94 10.72 14.85
N GLN A 495 11.94 11.60 14.77
CA GLN A 495 12.91 11.77 15.88
C GLN A 495 12.30 12.44 17.10
N VAL A 496 11.39 13.40 16.92
CA VAL A 496 10.60 13.97 18.01
C VAL A 496 9.81 12.85 18.70
N LYS A 497 9.04 12.05 17.94
CA LYS A 497 8.29 10.89 18.47
C LYS A 497 9.19 9.95 19.28
N GLN A 498 10.31 9.50 18.70
CA GLN A 498 11.23 8.57 19.37
C GLN A 498 11.80 9.16 20.67
N ALA A 499 12.15 10.45 20.68
CA ALA A 499 12.67 11.11 21.87
C ALA A 499 11.59 11.31 22.94
N THR A 500 10.34 11.59 22.56
CA THR A 500 9.21 11.70 23.50
C THR A 500 8.84 10.34 24.08
N GLU A 501 8.80 9.27 23.27
CA GLU A 501 8.61 7.89 23.74
C GLU A 501 9.70 7.47 24.73
N PHE A 502 10.94 7.88 24.47
CA PHE A 502 12.05 7.66 25.39
C PHE A 502 11.86 8.39 26.72
N ASN A 503 11.41 9.65 26.68
CA ASN A 503 11.20 10.45 27.89
C ASN A 503 10.02 9.95 28.75
N LEU A 504 8.93 9.49 28.12
CA LEU A 504 7.73 8.99 28.81
C LEU A 504 7.80 7.50 29.18
N GLY A 505 8.64 6.71 28.49
CA GLY A 505 8.74 5.26 28.70
C GLY A 505 7.56 4.45 28.17
N ARG A 506 6.75 5.02 27.28
CA ARG A 506 5.57 4.39 26.66
C ARG A 506 5.40 4.87 25.21
N PRO A 507 4.71 4.10 24.35
CA PRO A 507 4.55 4.47 22.95
C PRO A 507 3.62 5.68 22.79
N ILE A 508 3.89 6.48 21.77
CA ILE A 508 3.09 7.62 21.32
C ILE A 508 2.84 7.40 19.84
N GLU A 509 1.61 7.59 19.40
CA GLU A 509 1.24 7.48 18.00
C GLU A 509 1.66 8.75 17.25
N LEU A 510 2.31 8.60 16.10
CA LEU A 510 2.59 9.72 15.20
C LEU A 510 1.83 9.46 13.91
N VAL A 511 0.81 10.28 13.66
CA VAL A 511 0.03 10.27 12.44
C VAL A 511 0.74 11.19 11.44
N ILE A 512 1.22 10.59 10.36
CA ILE A 512 1.79 11.31 9.22
C ILE A 512 0.84 11.06 8.08
N ASP A 513 0.28 12.11 7.49
CA ASP A 513 -0.66 11.94 6.39
C ASP A 513 0.08 11.42 5.15
N ARG A 514 0.09 10.10 4.98
CA ARG A 514 0.43 9.45 3.71
C ARG A 514 -0.41 8.20 3.44
N ASP A 515 -1.43 7.99 4.27
CA ASP A 515 -2.25 6.78 4.34
C ASP A 515 -3.73 7.11 4.47
N VAL A 516 -4.27 8.02 3.64
CA VAL A 516 -5.73 8.17 3.51
C VAL A 516 -6.12 8.50 2.07
N LEU A 517 -6.12 7.51 1.15
CA LEU A 517 -6.92 7.61 -0.08
C LEU A 517 -7.45 6.23 -0.52
N GLY A 518 -8.74 6.00 -0.23
CA GLY A 518 -9.66 5.28 -1.11
C GLY A 518 -10.68 6.29 -1.65
N TRP A 519 -10.92 6.29 -2.97
CA TRP A 519 -11.87 7.19 -3.59
C TRP A 519 -13.33 6.83 -3.23
N GLY A 520 -14.05 7.76 -2.59
CA GLY A 520 -15.52 7.82 -2.65
C GLY A 520 -16.30 7.75 -1.33
N ALA A 521 -16.05 8.67 -0.39
CA ALA A 521 -17.03 9.34 0.51
C ALA A 521 -16.25 10.21 1.52
N ASP A 522 -16.63 11.47 1.67
CA ASP A 522 -16.14 12.52 2.59
C ASP A 522 -14.73 12.33 3.22
N TRP A 523 -13.70 12.65 2.43
CA TRP A 523 -12.31 12.80 2.91
C TRP A 523 -12.22 13.82 4.06
N LYS A 524 -12.99 14.92 3.99
CA LYS A 524 -13.02 16.00 5.00
C LYS A 524 -13.49 15.47 6.36
N LYS A 525 -14.51 14.60 6.36
CA LYS A 525 -15.03 13.95 7.57
C LYS A 525 -14.04 12.94 8.15
N THR A 526 -13.35 12.18 7.31
CA THR A 526 -12.35 11.19 7.76
C THR A 526 -11.11 11.88 8.35
N LEU A 527 -10.66 12.99 7.75
CA LEU A 527 -9.59 13.82 8.28
C LEU A 527 -10.01 14.49 9.59
N GLN A 528 -11.21 15.07 9.66
CA GLN A 528 -11.78 15.63 10.89
C GLN A 528 -11.93 14.57 11.99
N GLU A 529 -12.35 13.34 11.67
CA GLU A 529 -12.45 12.24 12.64
C GLU A 529 -11.08 11.78 13.17
N GLN A 530 -10.01 11.85 12.37
CA GLN A 530 -8.65 11.54 12.82
C GLN A 530 -8.01 12.68 13.61
N VAL A 531 -8.17 13.91 13.16
CA VAL A 531 -7.74 15.14 13.84
C VAL A 531 -8.48 15.28 15.19
N ALA A 532 -9.78 14.97 15.24
CA ALA A 532 -10.58 14.95 16.47
C ALA A 532 -10.08 13.94 17.52
N ARG A 533 -9.50 12.82 17.08
CA ARG A 533 -8.92 11.79 17.98
C ARG A 533 -7.49 12.10 18.41
N THR A 534 -6.82 13.04 17.75
CA THR A 534 -5.39 13.24 17.95
C THR A 534 -5.10 14.23 19.09
N THR A 535 -4.17 13.95 20.00
CA THR A 535 -3.91 14.79 21.19
C THR A 535 -3.06 16.04 20.89
N PHE A 536 -2.03 15.97 20.04
CA PHE A 536 -1.10 17.07 19.74
C PHE A 536 -0.98 17.34 18.23
N LEU A 537 -0.77 18.59 17.83
CA LEU A 537 -0.43 18.97 16.46
C LEU A 537 1.03 19.41 16.38
N LEU A 538 1.80 18.78 15.50
CA LEU A 538 3.14 19.22 15.10
C LEU A 538 3.05 19.89 13.72
N ALA A 539 3.01 21.22 13.70
CA ALA A 539 2.88 22.03 12.50
C ALA A 539 4.26 22.48 11.98
N MET A 540 4.61 22.04 10.77
CA MET A 540 5.92 22.27 10.16
C MET A 540 5.83 23.39 9.12
N VAL A 541 6.12 24.61 9.55
CA VAL A 541 5.77 25.84 8.83
C VAL A 541 6.83 26.20 7.78
N THR A 542 6.39 26.17 6.52
CA THR A 542 7.13 26.53 5.31
C THR A 542 6.36 27.59 4.51
N PRO A 543 6.95 28.19 3.44
CA PRO A 543 6.20 29.02 2.51
C PRO A 543 4.97 28.34 1.88
N GLY A 544 5.02 27.03 1.65
CA GLY A 544 3.89 26.25 1.15
C GLY A 544 2.82 26.01 2.23
N TYR A 545 3.23 25.78 3.48
CA TYR A 545 2.34 25.52 4.61
C TYR A 545 1.32 26.63 4.83
N VAL A 546 1.79 27.88 4.98
CA VAL A 546 0.91 29.04 5.22
C VAL A 546 0.01 29.37 4.03
N ARG A 547 0.27 28.77 2.86
CA ARG A 547 -0.54 28.93 1.64
C ARG A 547 -1.42 27.72 1.35
N SER A 548 -1.35 26.67 2.16
CA SER A 548 -2.12 25.44 2.02
C SER A 548 -3.43 25.55 2.81
N PRO A 549 -4.60 25.57 2.15
CA PRO A 549 -5.89 25.62 2.85
C PRO A 549 -6.09 24.46 3.83
N ALA A 550 -5.63 23.25 3.45
CA ALA A 550 -5.72 22.08 4.33
C ALA A 550 -4.89 22.24 5.61
N CYS A 551 -3.67 22.79 5.51
CA CYS A 551 -2.83 23.05 6.68
C CYS A 551 -3.41 24.16 7.58
N GLN A 552 -4.03 25.18 6.98
CA GLN A 552 -4.75 26.24 7.71
C GLN A 552 -5.97 25.67 8.46
N GLU A 553 -6.74 24.78 7.83
CA GLU A 553 -7.88 24.08 8.45
C GLU A 553 -7.43 23.22 9.63
N GLU A 554 -6.39 22.40 9.46
CA GLU A 554 -5.79 21.58 10.53
C GLU A 554 -5.33 22.44 11.72
N PHE A 555 -4.60 23.52 11.45
CA PHE A 555 -4.11 24.42 12.50
C PHE A 555 -5.25 25.04 13.30
N THR A 556 -6.25 25.58 12.60
CA THR A 556 -7.39 26.28 13.20
C THR A 556 -8.23 25.33 14.05
N PHE A 557 -8.45 24.09 13.60
CA PHE A 557 -9.16 23.09 14.36
C PHE A 557 -8.48 22.79 15.70
N PHE A 558 -7.16 22.61 15.71
CA PHE A 558 -6.41 22.34 16.94
C PHE A 558 -6.29 23.57 17.85
N ALA A 559 -6.22 24.78 17.29
CA ALA A 559 -6.22 26.02 18.06
C ALA A 559 -7.53 26.19 18.84
N ALA A 560 -8.68 26.05 18.17
CA ALA A 560 -10.00 26.11 18.81
C ALA A 560 -10.16 25.04 19.89
N ARG A 561 -9.71 23.80 19.61
CA ARG A 561 -9.78 22.70 20.59
C ARG A 561 -8.89 22.92 21.81
N GLY A 562 -7.67 23.44 21.61
CA GLY A 562 -6.74 23.74 22.69
C GLY A 562 -7.30 24.77 23.65
N ALA A 563 -7.91 25.84 23.11
CA ALA A 563 -8.62 26.83 23.91
C ALA A 563 -9.80 26.21 24.68
N ALA A 564 -10.60 25.35 24.03
CA ALA A 564 -11.77 24.73 24.64
C ALA A 564 -11.47 23.70 25.76
N GLN A 565 -10.27 23.10 25.72
CA GLN A 565 -9.82 22.09 26.68
C GLN A 565 -8.76 22.63 27.66
N GLU A 566 -8.50 23.94 27.65
CA GLU A 566 -7.44 24.65 28.38
C GLU A 566 -6.05 24.02 28.20
N TYR A 567 -5.83 23.30 27.11
CA TYR A 567 -4.67 22.43 26.91
C TYR A 567 -3.87 22.87 25.69
N ASP A 568 -2.56 22.97 25.87
CA ASP A 568 -1.63 23.47 24.85
C ASP A 568 -1.13 22.32 23.97
N GLY A 569 -1.97 21.94 23.00
CA GLY A 569 -1.68 20.85 22.05
C GLY A 569 -0.88 21.27 20.81
N LEU A 570 -0.55 22.56 20.65
CA LEU A 570 0.07 23.11 19.42
C LEU A 570 1.60 23.19 19.53
N LEU A 571 2.29 22.54 18.59
CA LEU A 571 3.74 22.61 18.37
C LEU A 571 4.02 23.15 16.96
N THR A 572 4.09 24.47 16.79
CA THR A 572 4.45 25.16 15.54
C THR A 572 5.94 25.41 15.40
N LEU A 573 6.56 24.80 14.39
CA LEU A 573 7.98 24.92 14.11
C LEU A 573 8.23 25.59 12.75
N LEU A 574 8.92 26.73 12.75
CA LEU A 574 9.42 27.35 11.53
C LEU A 574 10.51 26.47 10.89
N VAL A 575 10.18 25.89 9.73
CA VAL A 575 11.13 25.15 8.89
C VAL A 575 11.86 26.12 7.95
N ARG A 576 11.13 27.08 7.40
CA ARG A 576 11.63 28.11 6.46
C ARG A 576 10.75 29.36 6.52
N ASP A 577 11.37 30.55 6.48
CA ASP A 577 10.68 31.84 6.47
C ASP A 577 9.66 31.95 5.30
N PRO A 578 8.34 32.08 5.58
CA PRO A 578 7.30 32.19 4.56
C PRO A 578 7.25 33.54 3.85
N ARG A 579 8.02 34.52 4.32
CA ARG A 579 7.91 35.96 4.00
C ARG A 579 6.60 36.53 4.52
N TRP A 580 6.53 36.77 5.82
CA TRP A 580 5.33 37.25 6.52
C TRP A 580 4.81 38.61 6.01
N ASP A 581 5.66 39.39 5.35
CA ASP A 581 5.32 40.67 4.71
C ASP A 581 4.62 40.51 3.36
N ALA A 582 4.48 39.29 2.84
CA ALA A 582 3.82 39.04 1.57
C ALA A 582 2.30 39.39 1.66
N PRO A 583 1.71 40.10 0.67
CA PRO A 583 0.31 40.54 0.71
C PRO A 583 -0.72 39.41 0.88
N ASP A 584 -0.39 38.20 0.39
CA ASP A 584 -1.23 37.00 0.51
C ASP A 584 -1.17 36.35 1.90
N ILE A 585 -0.20 36.73 2.74
CA ILE A 585 0.04 36.18 4.08
C ILE A 585 -0.32 37.22 5.16
N VAL A 586 0.20 38.45 5.03
CA VAL A 586 0.08 39.50 6.05
C VAL A 586 -1.36 39.82 6.40
N ASP A 587 -2.27 39.71 5.43
CA ASP A 587 -3.68 40.04 5.59
C ASP A 587 -4.56 38.80 5.89
N ASN A 588 -3.98 37.59 5.90
CA ASN A 588 -4.72 36.37 6.23
C ASN A 588 -4.74 36.17 7.76
N PRO A 589 -5.93 36.16 8.40
CA PRO A 589 -6.04 36.09 9.86
C PRO A 589 -5.50 34.78 10.46
N VAL A 590 -5.63 33.65 9.76
CA VAL A 590 -5.07 32.36 10.21
C VAL A 590 -3.54 32.39 10.10
N CYS A 591 -2.99 33.00 9.05
CA CYS A 591 -1.54 33.19 8.94
C CYS A 591 -0.97 34.09 10.04
N GLN A 592 -1.71 35.12 10.46
CA GLN A 592 -1.32 35.95 11.60
C GLN A 592 -1.32 35.14 12.90
N GLU A 593 -2.33 34.30 13.12
CA GLU A 593 -2.41 33.41 14.28
C GLU A 593 -1.27 32.38 14.31
N ILE A 594 -0.92 31.78 13.16
CA ILE A 594 0.25 30.90 13.01
C ILE A 594 1.54 31.67 13.36
N HIS A 595 1.69 32.89 12.85
CA HIS A 595 2.88 33.71 13.10
C HIS A 595 3.04 34.06 14.59
N GLU A 596 1.97 34.51 15.25
CA GLU A 596 1.96 34.79 16.69
C GLU A 596 2.25 33.54 17.53
N THR A 597 1.77 32.37 17.09
CA THR A 597 2.05 31.08 17.76
C THR A 597 3.52 30.67 17.61
N ILE A 598 4.14 30.91 16.45
CA ILE A 598 5.59 30.70 16.25
C ILE A 598 6.39 31.65 17.15
N ASP A 599 6.05 32.94 17.17
CA ASP A 599 6.81 33.94 17.93
C ASP A 599 6.77 33.68 19.43
N SER A 600 5.62 33.21 19.94
CA SER A 600 5.47 32.88 21.35
C SER A 600 6.02 31.51 21.73
N ARG A 601 6.28 30.61 20.75
CA ARG A 601 6.52 29.19 21.03
C ARG A 601 7.61 28.51 20.20
N GLN A 602 8.43 29.19 19.40
CA GLN A 602 9.47 28.53 18.61
C GLN A 602 10.53 27.83 19.49
N TRP A 603 10.78 26.54 19.23
CA TRP A 603 11.74 25.70 19.98
C TRP A 603 13.08 25.50 19.27
N LEU A 604 13.23 25.99 18.04
CA LEU A 604 14.45 25.92 17.26
C LEU A 604 15.21 27.24 17.29
N GLU A 605 16.51 27.19 17.62
CA GLU A 605 17.41 28.36 17.58
C GLU A 605 17.69 28.85 16.14
N GLN A 606 17.55 27.95 15.15
CA GLN A 606 17.73 28.23 13.72
C GLN A 606 16.73 27.39 12.90
N PRO A 607 16.37 27.82 11.67
CA PRO A 607 15.43 27.09 10.81
C PRO A 607 15.84 25.63 10.61
N LEU A 608 14.85 24.74 10.52
CA LEU A 608 15.11 23.31 10.32
C LEU A 608 15.84 23.02 9.00
N GLU A 609 15.62 23.85 7.95
CA GLU A 609 16.30 23.69 6.66
C GLU A 609 17.83 23.83 6.75
N ASP A 610 18.35 24.50 7.77
CA ASP A 610 19.78 24.68 8.00
C ASP A 610 20.42 23.49 8.75
N LEU A 611 19.61 22.52 9.20
CA LEU A 611 20.04 21.35 9.94
C LEU A 611 20.11 20.12 9.04
N ALA A 612 21.31 19.63 8.74
CA ALA A 612 21.48 18.42 7.95
C ALA A 612 20.95 17.18 8.71
N VAL A 613 20.12 16.38 8.03
CA VAL A 613 19.48 15.19 8.62
C VAL A 613 20.52 14.23 9.20
N GLY A 614 20.27 13.76 10.42
CA GLY A 614 21.10 12.78 11.11
C GLY A 614 22.33 13.34 11.85
N THR A 615 22.61 14.63 11.71
CA THR A 615 23.66 15.33 12.48
C THR A 615 23.33 15.41 13.98
N PRO A 616 24.36 15.60 14.85
CA PRO A 616 24.14 15.86 16.26
C PRO A 616 23.23 17.06 16.53
N GLU A 617 23.34 18.11 15.73
CA GLU A 617 22.56 19.34 15.82
C GLU A 617 21.09 19.09 15.48
N PHE A 618 20.81 18.33 14.41
CA PHE A 618 19.44 17.88 14.05
C PHE A 618 18.80 17.04 15.16
N LYS A 619 19.55 16.09 15.73
CA LYS A 619 19.09 15.26 16.86
C LYS A 619 18.85 16.08 18.12
N LYS A 620 19.68 17.09 18.38
CA LYS A 620 19.54 18.00 19.51
C LYS A 620 18.27 18.85 19.38
N ALA A 621 18.00 19.37 18.18
CA ALA A 621 16.78 20.10 17.86
C ALA A 621 15.52 19.23 18.06
N ALA A 622 15.50 18.01 17.53
CA ALA A 622 14.38 17.08 17.72
C ALA A 622 14.13 16.74 19.20
N ARG A 623 15.20 16.61 20.00
CA ARG A 623 15.09 16.37 21.45
C ARG A 623 14.49 17.56 22.21
N ALA A 624 14.85 18.79 21.84
CA ALA A 624 14.28 19.99 22.48
C ALA A 624 12.75 20.07 22.29
N VAL A 625 12.28 19.80 21.07
CA VAL A 625 10.84 19.71 20.77
C VAL A 625 10.20 18.54 21.52
N ALA A 626 10.88 17.40 21.58
CA ALA A 626 10.39 16.23 22.31
C ALA A 626 10.26 16.47 23.82
N GLU A 627 11.18 17.22 24.43
CA GLU A 627 11.11 17.63 25.85
C GLU A 627 9.89 18.53 26.09
N ALA A 628 9.66 19.52 25.23
CA ALA A 628 8.47 20.38 25.33
C ALA A 628 7.16 19.59 25.20
N LEU A 629 7.10 18.65 24.24
CA LEU A 629 5.95 17.76 24.06
C LEU A 629 5.76 16.83 25.27
N THR A 630 6.84 16.25 25.79
CA THR A 630 6.81 15.39 26.99
C THR A 630 6.20 16.13 28.18
N GLN A 631 6.65 17.38 28.40
CA GLN A 631 6.17 18.19 29.52
C GLN A 631 4.67 18.48 29.40
N ARG A 632 4.19 18.81 28.21
CA ARG A 632 2.76 19.04 27.95
C ARG A 632 1.91 17.78 28.11
N ILE A 633 2.43 16.60 27.73
CA ILE A 633 1.77 15.32 28.00
C ILE A 633 1.64 15.11 29.51
N ILE A 634 2.74 15.28 30.26
CA ILE A 634 2.73 15.13 31.72
C ILE A 634 1.76 16.11 32.39
N ASP A 635 1.69 17.36 31.91
CA ASP A 635 0.79 18.36 32.45
C ASP A 635 -0.68 18.07 32.11
N LEU A 636 -0.95 17.52 30.92
CA LEU A 636 -2.28 17.00 30.55
C LEU A 636 -2.69 15.83 31.45
N GLU A 637 -1.79 14.87 31.72
CA GLU A 637 -2.08 13.73 32.60
C GLU A 637 -2.32 14.13 34.05
N ARG A 638 -1.66 15.18 34.52
CA ARG A 638 -1.86 15.71 35.88
C ARG A 638 -3.24 16.35 36.07
N ARG A 639 -4.00 16.57 34.99
CA ARG A 639 -5.34 17.19 35.00
C ARG A 639 -6.51 16.21 35.19
N VAL A 640 -6.28 14.97 35.63
CA VAL A 640 -7.38 14.09 36.11
C VAL A 640 -8.18 14.81 37.22
N PRO A 641 -9.53 14.86 37.16
CA PRO A 641 -10.32 15.69 38.06
C PRO A 641 -10.16 15.22 39.50
N ARG A 642 -9.60 16.07 40.36
CA ARG A 642 -9.78 15.94 41.80
C ARG A 642 -11.22 16.31 42.12
N THR A 643 -12.07 15.30 42.28
CA THR A 643 -13.22 15.41 43.16
C THR A 643 -12.70 15.55 44.58
N GLU A 644 -12.39 16.76 45.02
CA GLU A 644 -12.49 17.17 46.43
C GLU A 644 -12.23 18.67 46.57
N ALA A 645 -13.13 19.30 47.33
CA ALA A 645 -13.17 20.71 47.66
C ALA A 645 -11.78 21.28 48.01
N ARG A 646 -11.34 22.28 47.25
CA ARG A 646 -10.47 23.33 47.78
C ARG A 646 -11.27 24.60 47.88
N GLY A 647 -11.55 24.97 49.12
CA GLY A 647 -12.18 26.23 49.47
C GLY A 647 -11.36 27.41 49.02
N LEU A 648 -12.11 28.48 48.76
CA LEU A 648 -11.75 29.89 48.75
C LEU A 648 -10.36 30.18 49.33
N ALA A 649 -9.46 30.61 48.47
CA ALA A 649 -8.41 31.56 48.79
C ALA A 649 -8.17 32.40 47.54
N ASP A 650 -8.61 33.67 47.62
CA ASP A 650 -8.28 34.74 46.69
C ASP A 650 -6.79 34.78 46.39
N ASN A 651 -6.46 35.07 45.13
CA ASN A 651 -5.61 36.22 44.81
C ASN A 651 -5.81 36.60 43.33
N ASP A 652 -6.15 37.87 43.16
CA ASP A 652 -6.31 38.63 41.93
C ASP A 652 -5.13 38.48 40.94
N ASP A 653 -5.43 38.41 39.64
CA ASP A 653 -4.87 39.33 38.63
C ASP A 653 -5.64 39.28 37.29
N ASP A 654 -6.26 40.41 36.94
CA ASP A 654 -6.62 40.94 35.61
C ASP A 654 -7.27 40.04 34.53
N GLY A 655 -8.57 39.75 34.68
CA GLY A 655 -9.38 39.38 33.50
C GLY A 655 -10.88 39.35 33.77
N ASP A 656 -11.64 40.12 32.97
CA ASP A 656 -13.12 40.24 32.97
C ASP A 656 -13.82 38.95 33.42
N GLY A 657 -14.75 39.05 34.36
CA GLY A 657 -15.51 37.88 34.83
C GLY A 657 -16.21 37.15 33.67
N LEU A 658 -16.49 35.84 33.80
CA LEU A 658 -17.15 35.06 32.73
C LEU A 658 -18.41 35.75 32.18
N VAL A 659 -19.22 36.34 33.08
CA VAL A 659 -20.42 37.09 32.71
C VAL A 659 -20.08 38.28 31.81
N GLU A 660 -19.02 39.03 32.11
CA GLU A 660 -18.61 40.20 31.33
C GLU A 660 -18.02 39.80 29.96
N ILE A 661 -17.30 38.68 29.89
CA ILE A 661 -16.81 38.14 28.61
C ILE A 661 -17.98 37.70 27.73
N MET A 662 -18.97 37.02 28.32
CA MET A 662 -20.17 36.56 27.62
C MET A 662 -21.03 37.73 27.16
N ASP A 663 -21.22 38.75 27.99
CA ASP A 663 -21.94 39.97 27.63
C ASP A 663 -21.23 40.70 26.48
N ARG A 664 -19.90 40.83 26.51
CA ARG A 664 -19.16 41.45 25.38
C ARG A 664 -19.25 40.63 24.09
N LEU A 665 -19.21 39.29 24.18
CA LEU A 665 -19.40 38.44 23.01
C LEU A 665 -20.78 38.68 22.38
N GLN A 666 -21.84 38.67 23.18
CA GLN A 666 -23.22 38.80 22.72
C GLN A 666 -23.59 40.21 22.28
N ASP A 667 -23.14 41.24 23.01
CA ASP A 667 -23.59 42.62 22.81
C ASP A 667 -22.64 43.44 21.90
N GLU A 668 -21.38 43.03 21.75
CA GLU A 668 -20.36 43.78 21.01
C GLU A 668 -19.75 42.98 19.86
N TYR A 669 -19.13 41.81 20.13
CA TYR A 669 -18.30 41.12 19.15
C TYR A 669 -19.11 40.43 18.05
N PHE A 670 -20.12 39.63 18.39
CA PHE A 670 -20.97 38.98 17.38
C PHE A 670 -21.80 39.96 16.55
N PRO A 671 -22.38 41.03 17.13
CA PRO A 671 -23.04 42.08 16.35
C PRO A 671 -22.09 42.79 15.39
N ASP A 672 -20.87 43.16 15.82
CA ASP A 672 -19.88 43.79 14.93
C ASP A 672 -19.45 42.84 13.81
N LEU A 673 -19.17 41.58 14.12
CA LEU A 673 -18.81 40.57 13.13
C LEU A 673 -19.92 40.36 12.08
N THR A 674 -21.18 40.37 12.52
CA THR A 674 -22.34 40.29 11.60
C THR A 674 -22.40 41.53 10.70
N ALA A 675 -22.22 42.73 11.27
CA ALA A 675 -22.22 43.97 10.49
C ALA A 675 -21.08 44.04 9.48
N GLN A 676 -19.87 43.61 9.84
CA GLN A 676 -18.74 43.55 8.91
C GLN A 676 -18.92 42.47 7.85
N THR A 677 -19.55 41.34 8.18
CA THR A 677 -19.90 40.29 7.22
C THR A 677 -20.85 40.85 6.15
N ASP A 678 -21.93 41.52 6.57
CA ASP A 678 -22.88 42.15 5.64
C ASP A 678 -22.21 43.21 4.75
N ARG A 679 -21.36 44.05 5.34
CA ARG A 679 -20.60 45.08 4.61
C ARG A 679 -19.67 44.45 3.57
N PHE A 680 -18.95 43.41 3.94
CA PHE A 680 -18.04 42.69 3.05
C PHE A 680 -18.80 42.06 1.88
N THR A 681 -19.89 41.34 2.14
CA THR A 681 -20.69 40.68 1.10
C THR A 681 -21.32 41.70 0.15
N ALA A 682 -21.75 42.86 0.66
CA ALA A 682 -22.22 43.97 -0.16
C ALA A 682 -21.11 44.58 -1.03
N ALA A 683 -19.91 44.80 -0.48
CA ALA A 683 -18.76 45.33 -1.21
C ALA A 683 -18.30 44.36 -2.31
N LEU A 684 -18.28 43.06 -2.03
CA LEU A 684 -17.92 42.01 -3.00
C LEU A 684 -18.93 41.95 -4.15
N SER A 685 -20.22 42.06 -3.84
CA SER A 685 -21.30 42.11 -4.84
C SER A 685 -21.23 43.35 -5.72
N ASP A 686 -21.07 44.55 -5.12
CA ASP A 686 -20.95 45.81 -5.88
C ASP A 686 -19.71 45.79 -6.79
N PHE A 687 -18.58 45.30 -6.29
CA PHE A 687 -17.37 45.10 -7.08
C PHE A 687 -17.63 44.16 -8.28
N GLY A 688 -18.22 42.98 -8.03
CA GLY A 688 -18.51 41.99 -9.07
C GLY A 688 -19.45 42.52 -10.17
N ILE A 689 -20.52 43.22 -9.79
CA ILE A 689 -21.47 43.83 -10.73
C ILE A 689 -20.80 44.90 -11.59
N ARG A 690 -19.97 45.75 -11.00
CA ARG A 690 -19.25 46.81 -11.74
C ARG A 690 -18.20 46.23 -12.65
N PHE A 691 -17.43 45.27 -12.17
CA PHE A 691 -16.41 44.59 -12.97
C PHE A 691 -17.04 43.89 -14.19
N ALA A 692 -18.11 43.12 -14.00
CA ALA A 692 -18.84 42.47 -15.09
C ALA A 692 -19.41 43.48 -16.09
N ARG A 693 -19.93 44.62 -15.61
CA ARG A 693 -20.43 45.71 -16.46
C ARG A 693 -19.33 46.32 -17.34
N GLU A 694 -18.15 46.59 -16.78
CA GLU A 694 -17.03 47.13 -17.54
C GLU A 694 -16.47 46.11 -18.54
N MET A 695 -16.40 44.83 -18.16
CA MET A 695 -15.96 43.74 -19.06
C MET A 695 -16.94 43.52 -20.22
N ASN A 696 -18.25 43.63 -20.00
CA ASN A 696 -19.27 43.51 -21.05
C ASN A 696 -19.28 44.68 -22.05
N ARG A 697 -18.56 45.77 -21.78
CA ARG A 697 -18.37 46.86 -22.76
C ARG A 697 -17.28 46.54 -23.78
N ILE A 698 -16.54 45.44 -23.59
CA ILE A 698 -15.55 44.95 -24.54
C ILE A 698 -16.29 44.19 -25.67
N PRO A 699 -16.16 44.59 -26.95
CA PRO A 699 -16.89 43.95 -28.04
C PRO A 699 -16.54 42.47 -28.19
N SER A 700 -17.57 41.60 -28.27
CA SER A 700 -17.42 40.17 -28.41
C SER A 700 -16.74 39.80 -29.75
N GLY A 701 -15.53 39.23 -29.70
CA GLY A 701 -14.83 38.67 -30.87
C GLY A 701 -13.39 39.12 -31.12
N GLY A 702 -12.85 40.06 -30.32
CA GLY A 702 -11.45 40.48 -30.40
C GLY A 702 -10.77 40.53 -29.02
N LEU A 703 -9.44 40.29 -28.99
CA LEU A 703 -8.64 40.43 -27.77
C LEU A 703 -8.70 41.90 -27.26
N PRO A 704 -8.99 42.15 -25.96
CA PRO A 704 -9.11 43.50 -25.44
C PRO A 704 -7.80 44.28 -25.53
N THR A 705 -7.88 45.54 -25.95
CA THR A 705 -6.69 46.40 -26.04
C THR A 705 -6.21 46.85 -24.65
N ALA A 706 -4.91 47.10 -24.50
CA ALA A 706 -4.33 47.55 -23.23
C ALA A 706 -4.99 48.83 -22.68
N LYS A 707 -5.40 49.77 -23.55
CA LYS A 707 -6.12 51.00 -23.14
C LYS A 707 -7.50 50.70 -22.54
N THR A 708 -8.21 49.72 -23.11
CA THR A 708 -9.51 49.28 -22.58
C THR A 708 -9.35 48.65 -21.20
N LEU A 709 -8.34 47.81 -21.01
CA LEU A 709 -8.08 47.16 -19.71
C LEU A 709 -7.64 48.15 -18.63
N VAL A 710 -6.88 49.19 -18.98
CA VAL A 710 -6.54 50.30 -18.06
C VAL A 710 -7.79 51.07 -17.64
N LEU A 711 -8.72 51.34 -18.56
CA LEU A 711 -9.97 52.03 -18.23
C LEU A 711 -10.88 51.19 -17.33
N VAL A 712 -10.96 49.88 -17.58
CA VAL A 712 -11.66 48.92 -16.71
C VAL A 712 -11.05 48.94 -15.30
N ALA A 713 -9.72 48.88 -15.19
CA ALA A 713 -9.02 48.92 -13.91
C ALA A 713 -9.31 50.22 -13.12
N HIS A 714 -9.26 51.37 -13.80
CA HIS A 714 -9.53 52.67 -13.18
C HIS A 714 -11.00 52.81 -12.73
N ASN A 715 -11.95 52.37 -13.55
CA ASN A 715 -13.39 52.43 -13.21
C ASN A 715 -13.77 51.50 -12.05
N CYS A 716 -12.95 50.50 -11.75
CA CYS A 716 -13.13 49.58 -10.63
C CYS A 716 -12.32 49.97 -9.39
N GLU A 717 -11.58 51.08 -9.41
CA GLU A 717 -10.63 51.45 -8.35
C GLU A 717 -11.33 51.77 -7.02
N GLY A 718 -12.40 52.60 -7.03
CA GLY A 718 -13.18 52.89 -5.82
C GLY A 718 -13.87 51.65 -5.20
N PRO A 719 -14.63 50.84 -5.98
CA PRO A 719 -15.20 49.59 -5.49
C PRO A 719 -14.15 48.58 -5.00
N ARG A 720 -12.96 48.56 -5.62
CA ARG A 720 -11.83 47.75 -5.18
C ARG A 720 -11.33 48.22 -3.81
N GLU A 721 -11.15 49.52 -3.59
CA GLU A 721 -10.72 50.07 -2.31
C GLU A 721 -11.74 49.82 -1.19
N GLU A 722 -13.03 49.94 -1.48
CA GLU A 722 -14.09 49.60 -0.50
C GLU A 722 -14.08 48.11 -0.16
N LEU A 723 -13.88 47.23 -1.15
CA LEU A 723 -13.76 45.79 -0.92
C LEU A 723 -12.52 45.44 -0.06
N ASP A 724 -11.39 46.08 -0.33
CA ASP A 724 -10.15 45.90 0.46
C ASP A 724 -10.36 46.34 1.91
N ALA A 725 -10.94 47.52 2.12
CA ALA A 725 -11.25 48.05 3.44
C ALA A 725 -12.26 47.19 4.20
N ALA A 726 -13.32 46.71 3.52
CA ALA A 726 -14.31 45.83 4.13
C ALA A 726 -13.71 44.46 4.51
N ALA A 727 -12.77 43.94 3.72
CA ALA A 727 -12.05 42.71 4.04
C ALA A 727 -11.16 42.88 5.28
N ASP A 728 -10.48 44.02 5.42
CA ASP A 728 -9.64 44.33 6.58
C ASP A 728 -10.45 44.51 7.88
N GLU A 729 -11.61 45.16 7.81
CA GLU A 729 -12.53 45.29 8.96
C GLU A 729 -13.11 43.92 9.36
N LEU A 730 -13.52 43.11 8.39
CA LEU A 730 -14.03 41.76 8.66
C LEU A 730 -12.97 40.87 9.33
N SER A 731 -11.73 40.92 8.85
CA SER A 731 -10.60 40.20 9.47
C SER A 731 -10.36 40.63 10.93
N ARG A 732 -10.44 41.94 11.22
CA ARG A 732 -10.32 42.46 12.58
C ARG A 732 -11.47 42.04 13.50
N ALA A 733 -12.71 42.12 13.02
CA ALA A 733 -13.89 41.72 13.78
C ALA A 733 -13.86 40.21 14.12
N TRP A 734 -13.42 39.38 13.16
CA TRP A 734 -13.23 37.95 13.39
C TRP A 734 -12.20 37.67 14.48
N LYS A 735 -11.04 38.34 14.42
CA LYS A 735 -9.97 38.18 15.43
C LYS A 735 -10.47 38.48 16.84
N GLN A 736 -11.17 39.60 17.03
CA GLN A 736 -11.74 39.97 18.33
C GLN A 736 -12.75 38.93 18.84
N THR A 737 -13.59 38.42 17.94
CA THR A 737 -14.59 37.39 18.28
C THR A 737 -13.92 36.08 18.67
N SER A 738 -12.93 35.59 17.91
CA SER A 738 -12.19 34.35 18.19
C SER A 738 -11.43 34.42 19.53
N ASP A 739 -10.83 35.56 19.84
CA ASP A 739 -10.17 35.81 21.13
C ASP A 739 -11.19 35.79 22.29
N GLY A 740 -12.36 36.41 22.08
CA GLY A 740 -13.48 36.37 23.03
C GLY A 740 -13.97 34.95 23.28
N LEU A 741 -14.19 34.17 22.22
CA LEU A 741 -14.61 32.76 22.28
C LEU A 741 -13.63 31.92 23.10
N SER A 742 -12.33 32.06 22.84
CA SER A 742 -11.28 31.35 23.57
C SER A 742 -11.30 31.65 25.07
N ARG A 743 -11.50 32.92 25.45
CA ARG A 743 -11.62 33.35 26.85
C ARG A 743 -12.91 32.89 27.52
N ALA A 744 -14.02 32.82 26.78
CA ALA A 744 -15.30 32.34 27.30
C ALA A 744 -15.26 30.84 27.57
N VAL A 745 -14.79 30.03 26.62
CA VAL A 745 -14.82 28.56 26.73
C VAL A 745 -13.89 28.04 27.83
N SER A 746 -12.72 28.66 28.03
CA SER A 746 -11.83 28.33 29.15
C SER A 746 -12.53 28.48 30.51
N ARG A 747 -13.43 29.47 30.67
CA ARG A 747 -14.14 29.75 31.93
C ARG A 747 -15.51 29.07 32.07
N LEU A 748 -16.14 28.62 30.97
CA LEU A 748 -17.48 28.00 30.96
C LEU A 748 -17.52 26.58 31.58
N ARG A 749 -16.39 25.89 31.74
CA ARG A 749 -16.33 24.50 32.26
C ARG A 749 -16.79 24.34 33.72
N GLU A 750 -17.02 25.43 34.45
CA GLU A 750 -17.42 25.41 35.86
C GLU A 750 -18.95 25.61 36.07
N LEU A 751 -19.71 25.99 35.03
CA LEU A 751 -21.13 26.33 35.14
C LEU A 751 -21.95 25.68 34.02
N ASP A 752 -23.02 24.94 34.36
CA ASP A 752 -23.91 24.25 33.42
C ASP A 752 -24.80 25.24 32.63
N GLN A 753 -24.21 25.99 31.69
CA GLN A 753 -24.84 27.05 30.90
C GLN A 753 -25.05 26.64 29.43
N LYS A 754 -25.79 25.56 29.19
CA LYS A 754 -26.05 25.01 27.85
C LYS A 754 -26.74 25.97 26.88
N ASP A 755 -27.63 26.81 27.38
CA ASP A 755 -28.41 27.73 26.54
C ASP A 755 -27.52 28.80 25.89
N GLN A 756 -26.49 29.27 26.58
CA GLN A 756 -25.56 30.28 26.04
C GLN A 756 -24.62 29.70 24.98
N VAL A 757 -24.16 28.47 25.18
CA VAL A 757 -23.34 27.74 24.19
C VAL A 757 -24.12 27.50 22.89
N GLU A 758 -25.39 27.09 23.00
CA GLU A 758 -26.26 26.92 21.83
C GLU A 758 -26.55 28.24 21.11
N GLN A 759 -26.64 29.36 21.83
CA GLN A 759 -26.76 30.68 21.22
C GLN A 759 -25.50 31.06 20.42
N MET A 760 -24.30 30.86 20.99
CA MET A 760 -23.02 31.12 20.30
C MET A 760 -22.88 30.29 19.01
N LYS A 761 -23.31 29.02 19.03
CA LYS A 761 -23.36 28.17 17.83
C LYS A 761 -24.25 28.73 16.75
N GLN A 762 -25.43 29.22 17.12
CA GLN A 762 -26.38 29.80 16.17
C GLN A 762 -25.82 31.05 15.51
N GLU A 763 -25.16 31.92 16.27
CA GLU A 763 -24.54 33.14 15.75
C GLU A 763 -23.39 32.83 14.79
N LEU A 764 -22.49 31.90 15.14
CA LEU A 764 -21.43 31.42 14.24
C LEU A 764 -21.98 30.73 12.97
N THR A 765 -23.03 29.93 13.10
CA THR A 765 -23.69 29.29 11.96
C THR A 765 -24.35 30.32 11.02
N SER A 766 -24.88 31.42 11.58
CA SER A 766 -25.40 32.52 10.78
C SER A 766 -24.30 33.23 9.99
N ILE A 767 -23.13 33.46 10.60
CA ILE A 767 -21.97 34.09 9.95
C ILE A 767 -21.42 33.21 8.82
N THR A 768 -21.24 31.91 9.05
CA THR A 768 -20.80 30.95 8.00
C THR A 768 -21.75 30.93 6.81
N SER A 769 -23.06 30.96 7.06
CA SER A 769 -24.09 31.02 6.02
C SER A 769 -24.06 32.33 5.25
N GLY A 770 -23.76 33.46 5.91
CA GLY A 770 -23.63 34.77 5.30
C GLY A 770 -22.41 34.93 4.38
N LEU A 771 -21.34 34.17 4.65
CA LEU A 771 -20.11 34.11 3.85
C LEU A 771 -20.17 33.06 2.73
N ASP A 772 -21.28 32.33 2.57
CA ASP A 772 -21.45 31.33 1.52
C ASP A 772 -21.83 31.97 0.18
N ALA A 773 -20.85 32.63 -0.44
CA ALA A 773 -20.96 33.15 -1.80
C ALA A 773 -20.60 32.03 -2.79
N GLY A 774 -21.60 31.35 -3.36
CA GLY A 774 -21.42 30.22 -4.28
C GLY A 774 -20.42 30.42 -5.44
N SER A 775 -20.01 29.30 -6.05
CA SER A 775 -19.00 29.17 -7.13
C SER A 775 -17.65 29.89 -6.87
N LEU A 776 -17.11 29.74 -5.66
CA LEU A 776 -15.76 30.20 -5.31
C LEU A 776 -14.69 29.78 -6.34
N ASP A 777 -14.83 28.58 -6.89
CA ASP A 777 -13.94 28.04 -7.93
C ASP A 777 -14.02 28.84 -9.25
N GLU A 778 -15.20 29.34 -9.63
CA GLU A 778 -15.39 30.16 -10.82
C GLU A 778 -14.78 31.55 -10.62
N MET A 779 -14.95 32.13 -9.42
CA MET A 779 -14.34 33.42 -9.06
C MET A 779 -12.81 33.32 -8.98
N GLN A 780 -12.25 32.24 -8.41
CA GLN A 780 -10.81 32.01 -8.34
C GLN A 780 -10.20 31.77 -9.73
N THR A 781 -10.92 31.06 -10.61
CA THR A 781 -10.53 30.86 -12.01
C THR A 781 -10.49 32.19 -12.77
N MET A 782 -11.47 33.07 -12.52
CA MET A 782 -11.51 34.42 -13.09
C MET A 782 -10.35 35.29 -12.61
N VAL A 783 -10.01 35.27 -11.32
CA VAL A 783 -8.85 35.99 -10.73
C VAL A 783 -7.54 35.59 -11.41
N ASN A 784 -7.31 34.28 -11.59
CA ASN A 784 -6.10 33.75 -12.22
C ASN A 784 -5.99 34.17 -13.69
N GLN A 785 -7.12 34.28 -14.41
CA GLN A 785 -7.14 34.73 -15.79
C GLN A 785 -6.90 36.25 -15.92
N MET A 786 -7.34 37.06 -14.98
CA MET A 786 -7.17 38.53 -15.00
C MET A 786 -5.70 38.96 -14.93
N GLY A 787 -4.88 38.28 -14.14
CA GLY A 787 -3.44 38.56 -14.02
C GLY A 787 -2.63 38.30 -15.31
N LEU A 788 -3.14 37.41 -16.16
CA LEU A 788 -2.55 37.05 -17.46
C LEU A 788 -2.93 38.02 -18.58
N LEU A 789 -4.04 38.77 -18.42
CA LEU A 789 -4.59 39.65 -19.46
C LEU A 789 -3.93 41.04 -19.50
N SER A 790 -3.54 41.62 -18.36
CA SER A 790 -2.83 42.92 -18.31
C SER A 790 -2.18 43.23 -16.97
N ALA A 791 -1.03 43.92 -17.00
CA ALA A 791 -0.39 44.43 -15.79
C ALA A 791 -1.26 45.43 -14.99
N SER A 792 -2.18 46.14 -15.67
CA SER A 792 -3.08 47.12 -15.05
C SER A 792 -4.19 46.51 -14.18
N LEU A 793 -4.54 45.25 -14.41
CA LEU A 793 -5.57 44.53 -13.63
C LEU A 793 -4.97 43.74 -12.44
N LYS A 794 -3.65 43.75 -12.27
CA LYS A 794 -2.99 43.05 -11.16
C LYS A 794 -3.44 43.52 -9.77
N PRO A 795 -3.58 44.83 -9.49
CA PRO A 795 -4.07 45.29 -8.18
C PRO A 795 -5.48 44.78 -7.88
N THR A 796 -6.35 44.81 -8.88
CA THR A 796 -7.73 44.29 -8.82
C THR A 796 -7.74 42.80 -8.54
N GLY A 797 -6.94 42.01 -9.26
CA GLY A 797 -6.80 40.57 -9.02
C GLY A 797 -6.26 40.25 -7.61
N ARG A 798 -5.30 41.04 -7.12
CA ARG A 798 -4.77 40.88 -5.75
C ARG A 798 -5.83 41.16 -4.68
N THR A 799 -6.58 42.24 -4.83
CA THR A 799 -7.64 42.60 -3.86
C THR A 799 -8.71 41.52 -3.81
N LEU A 800 -9.15 41.02 -4.97
CA LEU A 800 -10.14 39.94 -5.04
C LEU A 800 -9.60 38.63 -4.45
N SER A 801 -8.33 38.30 -4.72
CA SER A 801 -7.67 37.13 -4.12
C SER A 801 -7.57 37.23 -2.59
N LYS A 802 -7.24 38.42 -2.07
CA LYS A 802 -7.21 38.70 -0.62
C LYS A 802 -8.59 38.54 0.00
N ALA A 803 -9.62 39.16 -0.59
CA ALA A 803 -11.01 39.07 -0.13
C ALA A 803 -11.51 37.61 -0.07
N LEU A 804 -11.26 36.83 -1.13
CA LEU A 804 -11.64 35.41 -1.18
C LEU A 804 -10.89 34.56 -0.14
N SER A 805 -9.60 34.85 0.08
CA SER A 805 -8.78 34.19 1.10
C SER A 805 -9.30 34.47 2.51
N ILE A 806 -9.62 35.73 2.83
CA ILE A 806 -10.18 36.11 4.14
C ILE A 806 -11.54 35.43 4.37
N MET A 807 -12.43 35.49 3.38
CA MET A 807 -13.76 34.87 3.47
C MET A 807 -13.69 33.36 3.69
N THR A 808 -12.85 32.65 2.94
CA THR A 808 -12.69 31.20 3.08
C THR A 808 -12.05 30.81 4.42
N SER A 809 -11.07 31.57 4.88
CA SER A 809 -10.39 31.36 6.17
C SER A 809 -11.35 31.54 7.35
N ILE A 810 -12.11 32.65 7.37
CA ILE A 810 -13.07 32.94 8.44
C ILE A 810 -14.18 31.90 8.48
N ARG A 811 -14.72 31.50 7.31
CA ARG A 811 -15.76 30.46 7.26
C ARG A 811 -15.27 29.14 7.84
N GLY A 812 -14.08 28.67 7.43
CA GLY A 812 -13.50 27.43 7.97
C GLY A 812 -13.25 27.50 9.48
N SER A 813 -12.76 28.64 9.97
CA SER A 813 -12.53 28.86 11.40
C SER A 813 -13.82 28.87 12.21
N ALA A 814 -14.88 29.53 11.72
CA ALA A 814 -16.19 29.54 12.36
C ALA A 814 -16.86 28.16 12.39
N GLU A 815 -16.76 27.38 11.31
CA GLU A 815 -17.24 25.98 11.27
C GLU A 815 -16.55 25.13 12.34
N ALA A 816 -15.23 25.29 12.52
CA ALA A 816 -14.48 24.58 13.55
C ALA A 816 -14.93 24.96 14.97
N TRP A 817 -15.19 26.25 15.23
CA TRP A 817 -15.73 26.70 16.52
C TRP A 817 -17.13 26.13 16.81
N VAL A 818 -18.01 26.04 15.80
CA VAL A 818 -19.36 25.44 15.96
C VAL A 818 -19.28 23.96 16.32
N GLU A 819 -18.31 23.22 15.77
CA GLU A 819 -18.10 21.79 16.08
C GLU A 819 -17.55 21.56 17.49
N GLN A 820 -16.77 22.51 18.03
CA GLN A 820 -16.13 22.40 19.34
C GLN A 820 -16.99 22.86 20.52
N LEU A 821 -17.80 23.91 20.32
CA LEU A 821 -18.85 24.31 21.25
C LEU A 821 -19.89 23.18 21.37
#